data_AF-A0A6N8XCU2-F1
#
_entry.id   AF-A0A6N8XCU2-F1
#
_cell.length_a   1.000
_cell.length_b   1.000
_cell.length_c   1.000
_cell.angle_alpha   90.00
_cell.angle_beta   90.00
_cell.angle_gamma   90.00
#
_symmetry.space_group_name_H-M   'P 1'
#
loop_
_entity.id
_entity.type
_entity.pdbx_description
1 polymer ?
#
loop_
_entity_poly.entity_id
_entity_poly.type
_entity_poly.pdbx_seq_one_letter_code
_entity_poly.pdbx_strand_id
1 'polypeptide(L)'
;MRTPALSMLTTSSLYAFGSAQYNRIRIPGDAAAEDAASDIRYRRVGSTESYGTVQFSSDTTETLTAAARLANSKRRLVNNLFGEGMSPKLRSLRLGLEALGLAPDEYLRHHSPRLLYAVPLVSNADDVMLGLSREPRYILPVSGGSATTATIVQYWFDRWVKARLERPDTIERVRALHRDVQLVSRVASDLRVLNDSIAAGSGDPNAVAAIDSRRVSNSDEPISFVERLYRNRNSFADRLSDEELDWIHVDLGLDQFVLEAVDEDCQLIITGNPGDGKTFIIQRLRAELERRGATVFTDANACTNEEILAAWRTCEEKRVPFVLAINEWPLFELQRLARQEGFAPVDEAVRQVQEAIFYGQAPDSEQGRVVVVDLSLRNVLARPVTTKALRRLVADRFVGQLDDLDPAKTNVDRLRHERVQERLAALLEHVGRRGHHTTMRQLMGYIAYIVTGGTGSAQRLRELTGTRFVYATLAFQGGDGPLFDLVRTAFDPARTTHPRYDEELWRGTTRPGDWIDPSDVPGAVAACPEVNRKRFFEVAKRRFFFEHAAGRELLGALPRDEAEFDEVLHGGTQGDAQIVRTMVLAINRFFEPDAPDDDSELTLWQSHRYDVRAPAAFVALHRASANAMTVEGPSLASWVDRWLRPELRRVTQFALRTADHGGRRPALLVDRELYLTLKDAAVGLGQSTWSRSIARKVTRFVDEVHRLRPPPGAMVDLHIRNVDNNQMVRVRIQRDPARCQL
;
A
#
# COMPACT_ATOMS: atom_id res chain seq x y z
N MET A 1 21.17 -39.29 -4.67
CA MET A 1 20.14 -38.26 -4.95
C MET A 1 19.67 -38.42 -6.38
N ARG A 2 18.36 -38.32 -6.65
CA ARG A 2 17.85 -38.27 -8.04
C ARG A 2 18.09 -36.89 -8.60
N THR A 3 18.63 -36.79 -9.82
CA THR A 3 18.69 -35.51 -10.53
C THR A 3 17.26 -35.10 -10.88
N PRO A 4 16.79 -33.91 -10.47
CA PRO A 4 15.44 -33.46 -10.81
C PRO A 4 15.30 -33.32 -12.33
N ALA A 5 14.23 -33.90 -12.89
CA ALA A 5 13.90 -33.81 -14.31
C ALA A 5 12.44 -33.36 -14.47
N LEU A 6 12.21 -32.34 -15.30
CA LEU A 6 10.90 -31.74 -15.47
C LEU A 6 10.07 -32.54 -16.49
N SER A 7 9.23 -33.46 -16.03
CA SER A 7 8.45 -34.34 -16.93
C SER A 7 7.02 -33.87 -17.21
N MET A 8 6.42 -33.07 -16.32
CA MET A 8 5.03 -32.65 -16.40
C MET A 8 4.81 -31.29 -15.74
N LEU A 9 3.96 -30.45 -16.34
CA LEU A 9 3.45 -29.23 -15.71
C LEU A 9 2.02 -29.47 -15.23
N THR A 10 1.63 -28.86 -14.12
CA THR A 10 0.25 -28.92 -13.61
C THR A 10 -0.29 -27.53 -13.35
N THR A 11 -1.59 -27.36 -13.51
CA THR A 11 -2.28 -26.10 -13.19
C THR A 11 -3.73 -26.33 -12.81
N SER A 12 -4.34 -25.33 -12.18
CA SER A 12 -5.78 -25.30 -11.90
C SER A 12 -6.43 -24.20 -12.73
N SER A 13 -7.63 -24.46 -13.23
CA SER A 13 -8.37 -23.51 -14.04
C SER A 13 -8.84 -22.29 -13.24
N LEU A 14 -9.10 -21.21 -13.96
CA LEU A 14 -9.85 -20.08 -13.41
C LEU A 14 -11.34 -20.41 -13.22
N TYR A 15 -11.91 -21.27 -14.08
CA TYR A 15 -13.34 -21.57 -14.13
C TYR A 15 -13.65 -23.03 -13.81
N ALA A 16 -14.78 -23.28 -13.15
CA ALA A 16 -15.26 -24.61 -12.79
C ALA A 16 -15.77 -25.43 -13.98
N PHE A 17 -16.22 -24.76 -15.05
CA PHE A 17 -16.81 -25.38 -16.24
C PHE A 17 -16.24 -24.79 -17.53
N GLY A 18 -16.05 -25.63 -18.54
CA GLY A 18 -15.81 -25.22 -19.94
C GLY A 18 -14.65 -24.24 -20.14
N SER A 19 -13.39 -24.69 -20.07
CA SER A 19 -12.27 -23.79 -20.38
C SER A 19 -11.80 -23.90 -21.83
N ALA A 20 -12.38 -23.08 -22.70
CA ALA A 20 -11.84 -22.83 -24.04
C ALA A 20 -10.40 -22.25 -24.00
N GLN A 21 -9.99 -21.67 -22.87
CA GLN A 21 -8.67 -21.05 -22.69
C GLN A 21 -7.53 -22.08 -22.67
N TYR A 22 -7.70 -23.23 -21.98
CA TYR A 22 -6.65 -24.26 -21.89
C TYR A 22 -6.69 -25.22 -23.08
N ASN A 23 -7.89 -25.58 -23.56
CA ASN A 23 -8.06 -26.59 -24.62
C ASN A 23 -7.48 -26.16 -25.98
N ARG A 24 -7.23 -24.87 -26.18
CA ARG A 24 -6.69 -24.34 -27.44
C ARG A 24 -5.17 -24.40 -27.53
N ILE A 25 -4.47 -24.63 -26.41
CA ILE A 25 -3.01 -24.63 -26.38
C ILE A 25 -2.49 -26.05 -26.65
N ARG A 26 -1.89 -26.24 -27.84
CA ARG A 26 -1.31 -27.49 -28.31
C ARG A 26 -0.06 -27.18 -29.12
N ILE A 27 1.06 -27.80 -28.80
CA ILE A 27 2.29 -27.77 -29.59
C ILE A 27 2.50 -29.19 -30.14
N PRO A 28 2.43 -29.37 -31.46
CA PRO A 28 2.69 -30.65 -32.11
C PRO A 28 4.12 -31.13 -31.82
N GLY A 29 4.31 -32.43 -31.57
CA GLY A 29 5.64 -33.00 -31.33
C GLY A 29 6.54 -32.93 -32.57
N ASP A 30 5.93 -33.13 -33.74
CA ASP A 30 6.54 -33.03 -35.07
C ASP A 30 7.00 -31.60 -35.44
N ALA A 31 6.63 -30.59 -34.64
CA ALA A 31 7.12 -29.24 -34.85
C ALA A 31 8.66 -29.18 -34.77
N ALA A 32 9.30 -29.97 -33.90
CA ALA A 32 10.75 -29.93 -33.64
C ALA A 32 11.50 -31.26 -33.84
N ALA A 33 10.80 -32.39 -34.02
CA ALA A 33 11.40 -33.69 -34.25
C ALA A 33 10.45 -34.57 -35.09
N GLU A 34 10.90 -35.03 -36.27
CA GLU A 34 10.06 -35.74 -37.26
C GLU A 34 9.44 -37.06 -36.72
N ASP A 35 9.97 -37.64 -35.63
CA ASP A 35 9.54 -38.92 -35.05
C ASP A 35 8.72 -38.80 -33.74
N ALA A 36 8.26 -37.61 -33.35
CA ALA A 36 7.56 -37.42 -32.08
C ALA A 36 6.06 -37.80 -32.16
N ALA A 37 5.71 -38.98 -31.66
CA ALA A 37 4.35 -39.55 -31.71
C ALA A 37 3.27 -38.86 -30.83
N SER A 38 3.56 -37.73 -30.17
CA SER A 38 2.61 -37.11 -29.22
C SER A 38 2.76 -35.59 -29.11
N ASP A 39 1.67 -34.88 -28.84
CA ASP A 39 1.69 -33.42 -28.64
C ASP A 39 1.81 -33.00 -27.17
N ILE A 40 2.39 -31.82 -26.97
CA ILE A 40 2.29 -31.08 -25.71
C ILE A 40 0.96 -30.32 -25.69
N ARG A 41 0.04 -30.73 -24.80
CA ARG A 41 -1.28 -30.10 -24.64
C ARG A 41 -1.78 -30.22 -23.20
N TYR A 42 -2.67 -29.31 -22.82
CA TYR A 42 -3.41 -29.43 -21.57
C TYR A 42 -4.34 -30.66 -21.63
N ARG A 43 -4.14 -31.58 -20.70
CA ARG A 43 -5.01 -32.73 -20.45
C ARG A 43 -5.73 -32.49 -19.14
N ARG A 44 -7.06 -32.52 -19.15
CA ARG A 44 -7.82 -32.45 -17.90
C ARG A 44 -7.55 -33.74 -17.13
N VAL A 45 -7.04 -33.61 -15.91
CA VAL A 45 -6.71 -34.73 -15.02
C VAL A 45 -7.65 -34.83 -13.83
N GLY A 46 -8.48 -33.81 -13.59
CA GLY A 46 -9.48 -33.88 -12.53
C GLY A 46 -10.15 -32.55 -12.23
N SER A 47 -10.64 -32.42 -11.01
CA SER A 47 -11.15 -31.19 -10.42
C SER A 47 -10.75 -31.11 -8.95
N THR A 48 -10.59 -29.90 -8.42
CA THR A 48 -10.31 -29.68 -7.00
C THR A 48 -11.56 -29.90 -6.15
N GLU A 49 -11.35 -30.34 -4.91
CA GLU A 49 -12.42 -30.45 -3.91
C GLU A 49 -12.80 -29.10 -3.25
N SER A 50 -12.17 -28.02 -3.71
CA SER A 50 -12.46 -26.62 -3.32
C SER A 50 -11.99 -26.21 -1.92
N TYR A 51 -10.76 -26.57 -1.55
CA TYR A 51 -10.14 -26.06 -0.32
C TYR A 51 -9.42 -24.75 -0.57
N GLY A 52 -9.64 -23.75 0.29
CA GLY A 52 -9.12 -22.40 0.10
C GLY A 52 -9.45 -21.46 1.25
N THR A 53 -9.07 -20.19 1.07
CA THR A 53 -9.16 -19.15 2.11
C THR A 53 -10.05 -17.97 1.71
N VAL A 54 -10.68 -18.06 0.54
CA VAL A 54 -11.43 -16.96 -0.08
C VAL A 54 -12.67 -16.55 0.72
N GLN A 55 -13.18 -17.45 1.54
CA GLN A 55 -14.33 -17.27 2.41
C GLN A 55 -13.97 -16.61 3.76
N PHE A 56 -12.67 -16.57 4.12
CA PHE A 56 -12.23 -15.96 5.37
C PHE A 56 -11.80 -14.51 5.14
N SER A 57 -12.23 -13.62 6.03
CA SER A 57 -11.71 -12.24 6.07
C SER A 57 -10.22 -12.22 6.43
N SER A 58 -9.55 -11.10 6.16
CA SER A 58 -8.16 -10.85 6.62
C SER A 58 -8.05 -11.09 8.13
N ASP A 59 -8.97 -10.53 8.91
CA ASP A 59 -8.94 -10.58 10.37
C ASP A 59 -9.20 -12.00 10.88
N THR A 60 -10.13 -12.74 10.26
CA THR A 60 -10.36 -14.16 10.59
C THR A 60 -9.12 -14.98 10.27
N THR A 61 -8.48 -14.69 9.15
CA THR A 61 -7.23 -15.35 8.76
C THR A 61 -6.14 -15.07 9.80
N GLU A 62 -5.96 -13.81 10.19
CA GLU A 62 -4.99 -13.38 11.19
C GLU A 62 -5.27 -13.96 12.57
N THR A 63 -6.54 -14.01 12.98
CA THR A 63 -6.97 -14.55 14.28
C THR A 63 -6.79 -16.07 14.32
N LEU A 64 -7.14 -16.79 13.25
CA LEU A 64 -6.87 -18.22 13.13
C LEU A 64 -5.36 -18.50 13.09
N THR A 65 -4.59 -17.66 12.41
CA THR A 65 -3.13 -17.72 12.47
C THR A 65 -2.61 -17.45 13.89
N ALA A 66 -3.20 -16.53 14.64
CA ALA A 66 -2.87 -16.28 16.05
C ALA A 66 -3.25 -17.46 16.95
N ALA A 67 -4.43 -18.07 16.76
CA ALA A 67 -4.85 -19.28 17.47
C ALA A 67 -3.91 -20.46 17.16
N ALA A 68 -3.53 -20.63 15.89
CA ALA A 68 -2.54 -21.62 15.47
C ALA A 68 -1.19 -21.41 16.15
N ARG A 69 -0.76 -20.16 16.29
CA ARG A 69 0.47 -19.75 16.98
C ARG A 69 0.41 -20.04 18.48
N LEU A 70 -0.74 -19.81 19.11
CA LEU A 70 -0.94 -20.07 20.54
C LEU A 70 -0.88 -21.57 20.83
N ALA A 71 -1.63 -22.37 20.08
CA ALA A 71 -1.67 -23.82 20.24
C ALA A 71 -0.34 -24.51 19.91
N ASN A 72 0.43 -23.98 18.95
CA ASN A 72 1.71 -24.52 18.54
C ASN A 72 2.91 -23.72 19.07
N SER A 73 2.75 -23.04 20.21
CA SER A 73 3.78 -22.17 20.84
C SER A 73 5.15 -22.83 21.05
N LYS A 74 5.23 -24.18 21.03
CA LYS A 74 6.46 -24.97 21.19
C LYS A 74 6.98 -25.66 19.91
N ARG A 75 6.33 -25.51 18.74
CA ARG A 75 6.73 -26.19 17.49
C ARG A 75 6.51 -25.31 16.26
N ARG A 76 7.52 -25.19 15.39
CA ARG A 76 7.40 -24.50 14.08
C ARG A 76 6.92 -25.49 13.01
N LEU A 77 5.60 -25.55 12.81
CA LEU A 77 4.97 -26.50 11.86
C LEU A 77 4.75 -25.94 10.45
N VAL A 78 4.88 -24.62 10.26
CA VAL A 78 4.74 -23.96 8.96
C VAL A 78 5.98 -23.11 8.69
N ASN A 79 6.82 -23.54 7.76
CA ASN A 79 7.92 -22.72 7.24
C ASN A 79 7.50 -22.15 5.88
N ASN A 80 7.88 -20.91 5.60
CA ASN A 80 7.61 -20.25 4.32
C ASN A 80 8.64 -20.67 3.24
N LEU A 81 9.16 -21.91 3.33
CA LEU A 81 10.16 -22.45 2.42
C LEU A 81 9.48 -23.03 1.16
N PHE A 82 10.07 -22.74 0.00
CA PHE A 82 9.62 -23.28 -1.27
C PHE A 82 9.83 -24.81 -1.31
N GLY A 83 8.79 -25.56 -1.67
CA GLY A 83 8.85 -27.03 -1.79
C GLY A 83 8.10 -27.84 -0.72
N GLU A 84 7.51 -27.21 0.31
CA GLU A 84 6.79 -27.91 1.40
C GLU A 84 5.33 -28.32 1.07
N GLY A 85 4.87 -28.19 -0.19
CA GLY A 85 3.52 -28.56 -0.60
C GLY A 85 2.49 -27.43 -0.45
N MET A 86 1.33 -27.71 0.17
CA MET A 86 0.20 -26.77 0.31
C MET A 86 0.62 -25.40 0.86
N SER A 87 -0.09 -24.34 0.44
CA SER A 87 0.30 -22.96 0.79
C SER A 87 0.51 -22.78 2.30
N PRO A 88 1.57 -22.09 2.75
CA PRO A 88 1.84 -21.84 4.17
C PRO A 88 0.62 -21.21 4.88
N LYS A 89 -0.09 -20.33 4.17
CA LYS A 89 -1.33 -19.72 4.63
C LYS A 89 -2.42 -20.76 4.95
N LEU A 90 -2.67 -21.71 4.06
CA LEU A 90 -3.67 -22.77 4.29
C LEU A 90 -3.29 -23.67 5.47
N ARG A 91 -2.00 -24.03 5.59
CA ARG A 91 -1.51 -24.82 6.73
C ARG A 91 -1.72 -24.10 8.05
N SER A 92 -1.42 -22.80 8.11
CA SER A 92 -1.62 -21.99 9.31
C SER A 92 -3.10 -21.90 9.72
N LEU A 93 -4.02 -21.78 8.76
CA LEU A 93 -5.45 -21.70 9.07
C LEU A 93 -6.01 -23.04 9.52
N ARG A 94 -5.55 -24.13 8.92
CA ARG A 94 -5.90 -25.49 9.34
C ARG A 94 -5.54 -25.71 10.80
N LEU A 95 -4.29 -25.40 11.17
CA LEU A 95 -3.83 -25.46 12.56
C LEU A 95 -4.63 -24.53 13.49
N GLY A 96 -5.04 -23.37 12.99
CA GLY A 96 -5.86 -22.42 13.75
C GLY A 96 -7.26 -22.92 14.05
N LEU A 97 -7.88 -23.59 13.08
CA LEU A 97 -9.18 -24.23 13.23
C LEU A 97 -9.08 -25.43 14.18
N GLU A 98 -8.05 -26.28 14.03
CA GLU A 98 -7.79 -27.42 14.94
C GLU A 98 -7.56 -26.96 16.37
N ALA A 99 -6.81 -25.86 16.56
CA ALA A 99 -6.56 -25.24 17.86
C ALA A 99 -7.84 -24.79 18.57
N LEU A 100 -8.88 -24.42 17.79
CA LEU A 100 -10.18 -24.03 18.29
C LEU A 100 -11.16 -25.21 18.42
N GLY A 101 -10.72 -26.44 18.14
CA GLY A 101 -11.57 -27.64 18.14
C GLY A 101 -12.53 -27.71 16.95
N LEU A 102 -12.30 -26.92 15.89
CA LEU A 102 -13.13 -26.87 14.69
C LEU A 102 -12.57 -27.82 13.63
N ALA A 103 -13.46 -28.49 12.90
CA ALA A 103 -13.10 -29.42 11.83
C ALA A 103 -12.60 -28.68 10.58
N PRO A 104 -11.28 -28.60 10.30
CA PRO A 104 -10.79 -27.71 9.26
C PRO A 104 -11.25 -28.09 7.86
N ASP A 105 -11.47 -29.38 7.62
CA ASP A 105 -11.95 -29.91 6.35
C ASP A 105 -13.37 -29.45 6.01
N GLU A 106 -14.15 -29.02 7.00
CA GLU A 106 -15.46 -28.40 6.78
C GLU A 106 -15.30 -26.91 6.47
N TYR A 107 -14.54 -26.20 7.28
CA TYR A 107 -14.44 -24.73 7.22
C TYR A 107 -13.56 -24.21 6.06
N LEU A 108 -12.53 -24.97 5.66
CA LEU A 108 -11.66 -24.58 4.55
C LEU A 108 -12.28 -24.87 3.17
N ARG A 109 -13.40 -25.62 3.12
CA ARG A 109 -14.06 -26.00 1.88
C ARG A 109 -15.02 -24.89 1.43
N HIS A 110 -14.66 -24.20 0.35
CA HIS A 110 -15.46 -23.10 -0.22
C HIS A 110 -16.35 -23.49 -1.40
N HIS A 111 -16.45 -24.80 -1.71
CA HIS A 111 -17.34 -25.36 -2.74
C HIS A 111 -17.27 -24.71 -4.15
N SER A 112 -16.15 -24.06 -4.49
CA SER A 112 -15.88 -23.54 -5.84
C SER A 112 -14.79 -24.37 -6.54
N PRO A 113 -15.16 -25.48 -7.19
CA PRO A 113 -14.20 -26.41 -7.77
C PRO A 113 -13.48 -25.78 -8.97
N ARG A 114 -12.21 -26.15 -9.15
CA ARG A 114 -11.42 -25.78 -10.33
C ARG A 114 -11.06 -27.05 -11.09
N LEU A 115 -11.04 -26.99 -12.40
CA LEU A 115 -10.56 -28.08 -13.23
C LEU A 115 -9.03 -28.17 -13.10
N LEU A 116 -8.52 -29.37 -12.90
CA LEU A 116 -7.08 -29.64 -12.87
C LEU A 116 -6.62 -30.08 -14.25
N TYR A 117 -5.52 -29.48 -14.70
CA TYR A 117 -4.88 -29.84 -15.95
C TYR A 117 -3.42 -30.24 -15.74
N ALA A 118 -2.99 -31.23 -16.51
CA ALA A 118 -1.61 -31.61 -16.66
C ALA A 118 -1.15 -31.39 -18.10
N VAL A 119 0.11 -31.01 -18.27
CA VAL A 119 0.78 -30.89 -19.57
C VAL A 119 2.00 -31.80 -19.53
N PRO A 120 1.87 -33.03 -20.05
CA PRO A 120 3.01 -33.93 -20.20
C PRO A 120 4.03 -33.33 -21.18
N LEU A 121 5.29 -33.22 -20.75
CA LEU A 121 6.40 -32.81 -21.60
C LEU A 121 7.16 -34.01 -22.18
N VAL A 122 6.86 -35.20 -21.66
CA VAL A 122 7.45 -36.48 -22.04
C VAL A 122 6.34 -37.44 -22.48
N SER A 123 6.65 -38.36 -23.39
CA SER A 123 5.70 -39.35 -23.89
C SER A 123 5.39 -40.45 -22.85
N ASN A 124 6.34 -40.73 -21.94
CA ASN A 124 6.24 -41.74 -20.88
C ASN A 124 5.98 -41.12 -19.49
N ALA A 125 5.15 -40.07 -19.41
CA ALA A 125 4.98 -39.30 -18.18
C ALA A 125 4.46 -40.13 -17.01
N ASP A 126 3.51 -41.04 -17.27
CA ASP A 126 2.93 -41.89 -16.23
C ASP A 126 3.98 -42.86 -15.65
N ASP A 127 4.80 -43.48 -16.51
CA ASP A 127 5.89 -44.36 -16.08
C ASP A 127 6.94 -43.64 -15.25
N VAL A 128 7.27 -42.39 -15.60
CA VAL A 128 8.22 -41.57 -14.84
C VAL A 128 7.63 -41.16 -13.49
N MET A 129 6.36 -40.74 -13.45
CA MET A 129 5.67 -40.33 -12.22
C MET A 129 5.44 -41.49 -11.26
N LEU A 130 5.15 -42.69 -11.78
CA LEU A 130 5.01 -43.92 -11.00
C LEU A 130 6.36 -44.54 -10.62
N GLY A 131 7.48 -44.00 -11.13
CA GLY A 131 8.82 -44.51 -10.88
C GLY A 131 9.14 -45.83 -11.59
N LEU A 132 8.32 -46.24 -12.56
CA LEU A 132 8.51 -47.40 -13.43
C LEU A 132 9.60 -47.16 -14.48
N SER A 133 9.81 -45.91 -14.88
CA SER A 133 10.95 -45.47 -15.70
C SER A 133 11.75 -44.39 -14.99
N ARG A 134 13.09 -44.43 -15.15
CA ARG A 134 13.99 -43.37 -14.68
C ARG A 134 14.39 -42.40 -15.79
N GLU A 135 14.11 -42.75 -17.04
CA GLU A 135 14.51 -41.97 -18.21
C GLU A 135 13.30 -41.30 -18.85
N PRO A 136 13.16 -39.97 -18.70
CA PRO A 136 12.11 -39.21 -19.36
C PRO A 136 12.37 -39.11 -20.88
N ARG A 137 11.37 -39.50 -21.68
CA ARG A 137 11.39 -39.41 -23.14
C ARG A 137 10.68 -38.13 -23.58
N TYR A 138 11.43 -37.04 -23.69
CA TYR A 138 10.88 -35.72 -24.00
C TYR A 138 10.26 -35.66 -25.40
N ILE A 139 9.11 -35.00 -25.49
CA ILE A 139 8.38 -34.79 -26.75
C ILE A 139 9.13 -33.82 -27.65
N LEU A 140 9.77 -32.80 -27.06
CA LEU A 140 10.61 -31.85 -27.77
C LEU A 140 12.07 -32.03 -27.35
N PRO A 141 13.06 -31.79 -28.24
CA PRO A 141 14.48 -31.97 -27.92
C PRO A 141 14.95 -31.01 -26.81
N VAL A 142 15.43 -31.56 -25.69
CA VAL A 142 15.94 -30.78 -24.54
C VAL A 142 17.31 -30.16 -24.83
N SER A 143 18.15 -30.85 -25.61
CA SER A 143 19.48 -30.38 -26.01
C SER A 143 19.45 -29.29 -27.09
N GLY A 144 18.30 -29.02 -27.71
CA GLY A 144 18.18 -28.06 -28.81
C GLY A 144 18.17 -26.59 -28.38
N GLY A 145 18.02 -26.30 -27.08
CA GLY A 145 18.11 -24.94 -26.52
C GLY A 145 17.32 -23.88 -27.30
N SER A 146 18.02 -22.93 -27.91
CA SER A 146 17.43 -21.84 -28.69
C SER A 146 16.73 -22.31 -29.96
N ALA A 147 17.17 -23.42 -30.58
CA ALA A 147 16.58 -23.94 -31.81
C ALA A 147 15.17 -24.50 -31.55
N THR A 148 15.01 -25.34 -30.53
CA THR A 148 13.69 -25.84 -30.08
C THR A 148 12.75 -24.69 -29.72
N THR A 149 13.27 -23.65 -29.07
CA THR A 149 12.50 -22.44 -28.71
C THR A 149 12.04 -21.69 -29.96
N ALA A 150 12.91 -21.48 -30.94
CA ALA A 150 12.58 -20.80 -32.19
C ALA A 150 11.48 -21.54 -32.96
N THR A 151 11.54 -22.87 -33.00
CA THR A 151 10.49 -23.70 -33.58
C THR A 151 9.13 -23.52 -32.91
N ILE A 152 9.08 -23.50 -31.57
CA ILE A 152 7.85 -23.24 -30.82
C ILE A 152 7.31 -21.84 -31.15
N VAL A 153 8.18 -20.83 -31.18
CA VAL A 153 7.82 -19.45 -31.52
C VAL A 153 7.22 -19.38 -32.93
N GLN A 154 7.87 -20.02 -33.90
CA GLN A 154 7.41 -20.04 -35.29
C GLN A 154 6.03 -20.71 -35.42
N TYR A 155 5.82 -21.85 -34.76
CA TYR A 155 4.52 -22.52 -34.73
C TYR A 155 3.40 -21.60 -34.21
N TRP A 156 3.64 -20.86 -33.12
CA TRP A 156 2.65 -19.91 -32.59
C TRP A 156 2.45 -18.70 -33.49
N PHE A 157 3.52 -18.21 -34.12
CA PHE A 157 3.44 -17.13 -35.10
C PHE A 157 2.55 -17.51 -36.28
N ASP A 158 2.78 -18.68 -36.89
CA ASP A 158 1.99 -19.15 -38.02
C ASP A 158 0.53 -19.39 -37.63
N ARG A 159 0.29 -19.98 -36.45
CA ARG A 159 -1.05 -20.31 -35.99
C ARG A 159 -1.88 -19.09 -35.54
N TRP A 160 -1.25 -18.08 -34.93
CA TRP A 160 -1.99 -16.97 -34.30
C TRP A 160 -1.73 -15.61 -34.94
N VAL A 161 -0.52 -15.35 -35.42
CA VAL A 161 -0.14 -14.02 -35.89
C VAL A 161 -0.36 -13.89 -37.39
N LYS A 162 0.09 -14.86 -38.20
CA LYS A 162 0.08 -14.80 -39.68
C LYS A 162 -1.27 -14.39 -40.28
N ALA A 163 -2.34 -15.15 -40.00
CA ALA A 163 -3.68 -14.84 -40.51
C ALA A 163 -4.30 -13.54 -39.95
N ARG A 164 -3.77 -12.99 -38.85
CA ARG A 164 -4.21 -11.71 -38.29
C ARG A 164 -3.49 -10.54 -38.94
N LEU A 165 -2.23 -10.72 -39.35
CA LEU A 165 -1.47 -9.73 -40.12
C LEU A 165 -2.06 -9.52 -41.53
N GLU A 166 -2.67 -10.55 -42.10
CA GLU A 166 -3.34 -10.49 -43.40
C GLU A 166 -4.66 -9.68 -43.38
N ARG A 167 -5.15 -9.29 -42.20
CA ARG A 167 -6.36 -8.46 -42.09
C ARG A 167 -6.02 -6.99 -42.41
N PRO A 168 -6.79 -6.32 -43.29
CA PRO A 168 -6.48 -4.96 -43.72
C PRO A 168 -6.37 -3.94 -42.58
N ASP A 169 -7.22 -4.09 -41.55
CA ASP A 169 -7.32 -3.17 -40.42
C ASP A 169 -6.24 -3.39 -39.34
N THR A 170 -5.64 -4.59 -39.28
CA THR A 170 -4.71 -4.95 -38.19
C THR A 170 -3.47 -4.06 -38.21
N ILE A 171 -2.86 -3.84 -39.38
CA ILE A 171 -1.62 -3.05 -39.47
C ILE A 171 -1.87 -1.58 -39.12
N GLU A 172 -2.98 -1.00 -39.56
CA GLU A 172 -3.37 0.37 -39.20
C GLU A 172 -3.63 0.49 -37.69
N ARG A 173 -4.31 -0.49 -37.10
CA ARG A 173 -4.55 -0.53 -35.65
C ARG A 173 -3.26 -0.71 -34.85
N VAL A 174 -2.31 -1.53 -35.33
CA VAL A 174 -0.99 -1.66 -34.71
C VAL A 174 -0.19 -0.37 -34.83
N ARG A 175 -0.24 0.33 -35.97
CA ARG A 175 0.42 1.63 -36.15
C ARG A 175 -0.18 2.71 -35.25
N ALA A 176 -1.49 2.69 -35.03
CA ALA A 176 -2.18 3.59 -34.11
C ALA A 176 -2.03 3.19 -32.62
N LEU A 177 -1.44 2.02 -32.33
CA LEU A 177 -1.32 1.50 -30.98
C LEU A 177 -0.14 2.16 -30.24
N HIS A 178 -0.43 2.85 -29.14
CA HIS A 178 0.60 3.33 -28.23
C HIS A 178 1.04 2.20 -27.28
N ARG A 179 2.30 1.76 -27.45
CA ARG A 179 2.95 0.69 -26.67
C ARG A 179 2.77 0.87 -25.16
N ASP A 180 2.79 2.11 -24.68
CA ASP A 180 2.76 2.45 -23.27
C ASP A 180 1.45 2.14 -22.57
N VAL A 181 0.37 1.96 -23.34
CA VAL A 181 -1.01 1.77 -22.85
C VAL A 181 -1.36 0.28 -22.67
N GLN A 182 -0.58 -0.63 -23.25
CA GLN A 182 -0.92 -2.06 -23.34
C GLN A 182 0.05 -2.98 -22.58
N LEU A 183 1.04 -2.43 -21.87
CA LEU A 183 1.99 -3.21 -21.08
C LEU A 183 1.33 -3.72 -19.79
N VAL A 184 1.24 -5.05 -19.65
CA VAL A 184 0.76 -5.73 -18.43
C VAL A 184 1.71 -5.50 -17.23
N SER A 185 2.98 -5.22 -17.51
CA SER A 185 4.01 -4.76 -16.56
C SER A 185 5.16 -4.08 -17.32
N ARG A 186 5.60 -2.90 -16.86
CA ARG A 186 6.70 -2.13 -17.47
C ARG A 186 8.10 -2.60 -17.04
N VAL A 187 8.20 -3.63 -16.18
CA VAL A 187 9.47 -4.15 -15.66
C VAL A 187 10.23 -4.99 -16.71
N ALA A 188 9.52 -5.67 -17.61
CA ALA A 188 10.13 -6.58 -18.58
C ALA A 188 10.81 -5.88 -19.78
N SER A 189 10.39 -4.65 -20.13
CA SER A 189 11.05 -3.86 -21.19
C SER A 189 12.44 -3.38 -20.80
N ASP A 190 12.66 -3.18 -19.51
CA ASP A 190 13.93 -2.67 -18.97
C ASP A 190 15.05 -3.72 -18.99
N LEU A 191 14.66 -5.00 -18.89
CA LEU A 191 15.56 -6.15 -19.06
C LEU A 191 16.01 -6.34 -20.52
N ARG A 192 15.21 -5.87 -21.49
CA ARG A 192 15.49 -6.06 -22.92
C ARG A 192 16.59 -5.13 -23.43
N VAL A 193 16.65 -3.90 -22.89
CA VAL A 193 17.76 -2.95 -23.13
C VAL A 193 19.09 -3.52 -22.63
N LEU A 194 19.05 -4.29 -21.53
CA LEU A 194 20.22 -5.04 -21.05
C LEU A 194 20.64 -6.14 -22.03
N ASN A 195 19.69 -6.91 -22.57
CA ASN A 195 19.98 -8.06 -23.43
C ASN A 195 20.49 -7.67 -24.83
N ASP A 196 19.98 -6.59 -25.41
CA ASP A 196 20.45 -6.07 -26.70
C ASP A 196 21.88 -5.50 -26.59
N SER A 197 22.26 -5.01 -25.40
CA SER A 197 23.62 -4.56 -25.09
C SER A 197 24.60 -5.73 -24.90
N ILE A 198 24.11 -6.89 -24.45
CA ILE A 198 24.90 -8.11 -24.23
C ILE A 198 25.14 -8.87 -25.55
N ALA A 199 24.17 -8.87 -26.47
CA ALA A 199 24.32 -9.55 -27.76
C ALA A 199 25.37 -8.90 -28.69
N ALA A 200 25.77 -7.66 -28.43
CA ALA A 200 26.80 -6.94 -29.18
C ALA A 200 28.24 -7.22 -28.71
N GLY A 201 28.43 -7.91 -27.57
CA GLY A 201 29.74 -8.21 -26.99
C GLY A 201 30.05 -9.72 -27.00
N SER A 202 30.91 -10.14 -27.93
CA SER A 202 31.71 -11.38 -28.00
C SER A 202 31.40 -12.54 -27.03
N GLY A 203 31.14 -13.72 -27.61
CA GLY A 203 30.93 -14.97 -26.90
C GLY A 203 32.15 -15.48 -26.11
N ASP A 204 31.96 -15.68 -24.81
CA ASP A 204 32.71 -16.62 -23.98
C ASP A 204 31.75 -17.21 -22.91
N PRO A 205 31.48 -18.53 -22.92
CA PRO A 205 30.58 -19.19 -21.97
C PRO A 205 31.06 -19.18 -20.50
N ASN A 206 32.33 -18.86 -20.21
CA ASN A 206 32.87 -18.89 -18.85
C ASN A 206 32.67 -17.59 -18.04
N ALA A 207 32.02 -16.57 -18.59
CA ALA A 207 31.77 -15.32 -17.87
C ALA A 207 30.56 -15.37 -16.89
N VAL A 208 29.79 -16.46 -16.87
CA VAL A 208 28.52 -16.56 -16.11
C VAL A 208 28.75 -16.69 -14.60
N ALA A 209 29.94 -17.10 -14.16
CA ALA A 209 30.28 -17.26 -12.73
C ALA A 209 30.92 -16.00 -12.10
N ALA A 210 31.13 -14.92 -12.86
CA ALA A 210 31.80 -13.69 -12.38
C ALA A 210 30.91 -12.43 -12.50
N ILE A 211 29.59 -12.60 -12.42
CA ILE A 211 28.59 -11.51 -12.59
C ILE A 211 28.08 -10.99 -11.22
N ASP A 212 28.85 -11.13 -10.15
CA ASP A 212 28.50 -10.53 -8.84
C ASP A 212 29.28 -9.22 -8.54
N SER A 213 29.96 -8.65 -9.53
CA SER A 213 30.79 -7.45 -9.29
C SER A 213 31.11 -6.62 -10.55
N ARG A 214 30.17 -6.52 -11.50
CA ARG A 214 30.33 -5.56 -12.61
C ARG A 214 29.56 -4.27 -12.35
N ARG A 215 30.28 -3.29 -11.78
CA ARG A 215 29.96 -1.85 -11.86
C ARG A 215 29.55 -1.53 -13.30
N VAL A 216 28.27 -1.25 -13.51
CA VAL A 216 27.76 -0.77 -14.79
C VAL A 216 28.18 0.69 -14.93
N SER A 217 29.19 0.96 -15.75
CA SER A 217 29.54 2.33 -16.14
C SER A 217 28.42 2.88 -17.03
N ASN A 218 27.60 3.77 -16.47
CA ASN A 218 26.61 4.58 -17.17
C ASN A 218 27.00 6.04 -16.97
N SER A 219 26.87 6.87 -18.01
CA SER A 219 27.13 8.32 -18.05
C SER A 219 27.31 8.99 -16.67
N ASP A 220 28.49 9.54 -16.40
CA ASP A 220 28.91 10.17 -15.12
C ASP A 220 28.12 11.44 -14.71
N GLU A 221 26.95 11.69 -15.33
CA GLU A 221 26.19 12.91 -15.09
C GLU A 221 25.23 12.78 -13.88
N PRO A 222 25.23 13.75 -12.95
CA PRO A 222 24.41 13.71 -11.74
C PRO A 222 22.89 13.60 -11.98
N ILE A 223 22.35 14.10 -13.10
CA ILE A 223 20.90 14.03 -13.39
C ILE A 223 20.38 12.59 -13.48
N SER A 224 21.23 11.67 -13.96
CA SER A 224 20.87 10.26 -14.14
C SER A 224 20.48 9.59 -12.82
N PHE A 225 21.00 10.12 -11.70
CA PHE A 225 20.60 9.70 -10.36
C PHE A 225 19.13 10.05 -10.08
N VAL A 226 18.71 11.29 -10.34
CA VAL A 226 17.31 11.74 -10.15
C VAL A 226 16.37 10.95 -11.05
N GLU A 227 16.73 10.74 -12.32
CA GLU A 227 15.94 9.96 -13.28
C GLU A 227 15.65 8.52 -12.79
N ARG A 228 16.58 7.94 -12.02
CA ARG A 228 16.50 6.56 -11.48
C ARG A 228 15.81 6.46 -10.11
N LEU A 229 15.56 7.57 -9.42
CA LEU A 229 14.81 7.58 -8.15
C LEU A 229 13.34 7.18 -8.37
N TYR A 230 12.79 7.45 -9.56
CA TYR A 230 11.48 6.96 -9.96
C TYR A 230 11.55 5.48 -10.41
N ARG A 231 10.65 4.64 -9.88
CA ARG A 231 10.52 3.19 -10.18
C ARG A 231 11.72 2.29 -9.81
N ASN A 232 12.34 2.53 -8.67
CA ASN A 232 13.19 1.54 -7.95
C ASN A 232 14.55 1.17 -8.58
N ARG A 233 15.14 1.98 -9.48
CA ARG A 233 16.48 1.67 -10.01
C ARG A 233 17.62 2.00 -9.02
N ASN A 234 17.45 3.03 -8.19
CA ASN A 234 18.43 3.48 -7.17
C ASN A 234 17.89 3.44 -5.71
N SER A 235 16.82 2.70 -5.42
CA SER A 235 16.03 2.88 -4.17
C SER A 235 16.47 2.03 -2.96
N PHE A 236 17.67 1.46 -2.99
CA PHE A 236 18.27 0.70 -1.89
C PHE A 236 19.46 1.48 -1.34
N ALA A 237 19.38 1.89 -0.08
CA ALA A 237 20.43 2.69 0.58
C ALA A 237 21.80 1.98 0.54
N ASP A 238 21.82 0.64 0.58
CA ASP A 238 23.05 -0.17 0.55
C ASP A 238 23.81 -0.08 -0.78
N ARG A 239 23.19 0.47 -1.83
CA ARG A 239 23.79 0.62 -3.15
C ARG A 239 24.24 2.05 -3.46
N LEU A 240 23.96 2.99 -2.58
CA LEU A 240 24.30 4.40 -2.76
C LEU A 240 25.66 4.68 -2.12
N SER A 241 26.48 5.48 -2.80
CA SER A 241 27.68 6.06 -2.21
C SER A 241 27.32 7.10 -1.13
N ASP A 242 28.26 7.42 -0.23
CA ASP A 242 28.06 8.43 0.81
C ASP A 242 27.68 9.80 0.22
N GLU A 243 28.26 10.15 -0.93
CA GLU A 243 27.92 11.36 -1.67
C GLU A 243 26.48 11.35 -2.20
N GLU A 244 26.03 10.23 -2.79
CA GLU A 244 24.64 10.08 -3.25
C GLU A 244 23.64 10.07 -2.09
N LEU A 245 24.01 9.50 -0.93
CA LEU A 245 23.19 9.58 0.29
C LEU A 245 23.03 11.05 0.72
N ASP A 246 24.10 11.85 0.66
CA ASP A 246 24.07 13.29 0.96
C ASP A 246 23.22 14.11 -0.02
N TRP A 247 23.14 13.69 -1.28
CA TRP A 247 22.31 14.37 -2.29
C TRP A 247 20.82 14.35 -1.94
N ILE A 248 20.32 13.25 -1.37
CA ILE A 248 18.89 13.04 -1.08
C ILE A 248 18.52 13.16 0.40
N HIS A 249 19.51 13.31 1.26
CA HIS A 249 19.27 13.37 2.70
C HIS A 249 18.47 14.61 3.11
N VAL A 250 17.44 14.37 3.92
CA VAL A 250 16.59 15.39 4.50
C VAL A 250 16.67 15.27 6.02
N ASP A 251 17.51 16.11 6.63
CA ASP A 251 17.58 16.18 8.08
C ASP A 251 16.34 16.90 8.63
N LEU A 252 15.64 16.20 9.51
CA LEU A 252 14.45 16.66 10.22
C LEU A 252 14.70 16.76 11.74
N GLY A 253 15.97 16.77 12.16
CA GLY A 253 16.40 16.72 13.56
C GLY A 253 16.54 15.30 14.10
N LEU A 254 16.48 14.28 13.25
CA LEU A 254 16.63 12.89 13.69
C LEU A 254 18.10 12.50 13.84
N ASP A 255 18.97 13.00 12.97
CA ASP A 255 20.38 12.60 12.94
C ASP A 255 21.04 12.87 14.30
N GLN A 256 20.81 14.07 14.84
CA GLN A 256 21.31 14.45 16.16
C GLN A 256 20.72 13.57 17.28
N PHE A 257 19.41 13.30 17.27
CA PHE A 257 18.77 12.43 18.26
C PHE A 257 19.34 11.01 18.25
N VAL A 258 19.60 10.46 17.06
CA VAL A 258 20.19 9.12 16.90
C VAL A 258 21.61 9.06 17.46
N LEU A 259 22.40 10.11 17.24
CA LEU A 259 23.76 10.22 17.78
C LEU A 259 23.77 10.42 19.31
N GLU A 260 22.89 11.27 19.83
CA GLU A 260 22.72 11.49 21.28
C GLU A 260 22.29 10.21 22.00
N ALA A 261 21.37 9.43 21.43
CA ALA A 261 20.97 8.14 21.99
C ALA A 261 22.15 7.15 22.08
N VAL A 262 23.06 7.16 21.10
CA VAL A 262 24.27 6.34 21.14
C VAL A 262 25.26 6.84 22.20
N ASP A 263 25.40 8.15 22.39
CA ASP A 263 26.25 8.72 23.46
C ASP A 263 25.71 8.39 24.86
N GLU A 264 24.41 8.15 24.99
CA GLU A 264 23.74 7.71 26.23
C GLU A 264 23.80 6.17 26.45
N ASP A 265 24.61 5.44 25.68
CA ASP A 265 24.73 3.97 25.71
C ASP A 265 23.38 3.24 25.52
N CYS A 266 22.49 3.81 24.70
CA CYS A 266 21.15 3.27 24.49
C CYS A 266 21.12 2.14 23.44
N GLN A 267 20.06 1.34 23.53
CA GLN A 267 19.68 0.32 22.55
C GLN A 267 18.62 0.92 21.63
N LEU A 268 19.07 1.50 20.52
CA LEU A 268 18.27 2.24 19.57
C LEU A 268 17.66 1.30 18.51
N ILE A 269 16.34 1.24 18.48
CA ILE A 269 15.58 0.45 17.51
C ILE A 269 14.86 1.40 16.56
N ILE A 270 15.20 1.36 15.28
CA ILE A 270 14.56 2.16 14.24
C ILE A 270 13.61 1.27 13.45
N THR A 271 12.31 1.54 13.56
CA THR A 271 11.26 0.81 12.87
C THR A 271 10.44 1.69 11.93
N GLY A 272 9.51 1.05 11.20
CA GLY A 272 8.66 1.68 10.20
C GLY A 272 8.53 0.85 8.92
N ASN A 273 7.68 1.32 8.02
CA ASN A 273 7.32 0.59 6.81
C ASN A 273 8.48 0.51 5.80
N PRO A 274 8.42 -0.44 4.85
CA PRO A 274 9.37 -0.49 3.73
C PRO A 274 9.37 0.82 2.93
N GLY A 275 10.52 1.51 2.92
CA GLY A 275 10.70 2.78 2.20
C GLY A 275 10.64 4.05 3.06
N ASP A 276 10.38 3.94 4.37
CA ASP A 276 10.37 5.10 5.29
C ASP A 276 11.75 5.68 5.60
N GLY A 277 12.82 4.94 5.26
CA GLY A 277 14.20 5.42 5.36
C GLY A 277 15.01 4.90 6.55
N LYS A 278 14.53 3.86 7.26
CA LYS A 278 15.29 3.24 8.38
C LYS A 278 16.73 2.85 8.01
N THR A 279 16.90 2.06 6.95
CA THR A 279 18.22 1.64 6.43
C THR A 279 19.01 2.84 5.91
N PHE A 280 18.34 3.83 5.31
CA PHE A 280 18.98 5.05 4.80
C PHE A 280 19.62 5.88 5.91
N ILE A 281 18.90 6.13 7.01
CA ILE A 281 19.40 6.90 8.16
C ILE A 281 20.60 6.18 8.80
N ILE A 282 20.48 4.87 9.06
CA ILE A 282 21.57 4.11 9.67
C ILE A 282 22.79 4.06 8.74
N GLN A 283 22.60 3.80 7.45
CA GLN A 283 23.71 3.71 6.51
C GLN A 283 24.47 5.04 6.40
N ARG A 284 23.76 6.16 6.36
CA ARG A 284 24.35 7.52 6.38
C ARG A 284 25.18 7.76 7.64
N LEU A 285 24.66 7.39 8.80
CA LEU A 285 25.30 7.66 10.09
C LEU A 285 26.30 6.57 10.51
N ARG A 286 26.42 5.48 9.74
CA ARG A 286 27.19 4.28 10.11
C ARG A 286 28.60 4.62 10.58
N ALA A 287 29.35 5.39 9.80
CA ALA A 287 30.74 5.75 10.12
C ALA A 287 30.87 6.60 11.39
N GLU A 288 29.84 7.34 11.77
CA GLU A 288 29.79 8.11 13.02
C GLU A 288 29.37 7.22 14.20
N LEU A 289 28.35 6.38 14.01
CA LEU A 289 27.84 5.43 15.01
C LEU A 289 28.93 4.42 15.42
N GLU A 290 29.61 3.82 14.45
CA GLU A 290 30.70 2.86 14.70
C GLU A 290 31.90 3.53 15.39
N ARG A 291 32.20 4.81 15.07
CA ARG A 291 33.28 5.56 15.74
C ARG A 291 32.97 5.83 17.21
N ARG A 292 31.69 5.97 17.55
CA ARG A 292 31.19 6.10 18.92
C ARG A 292 31.05 4.76 19.64
N GLY A 293 31.48 3.66 19.00
CA GLY A 293 31.50 2.32 19.59
C GLY A 293 30.18 1.55 19.48
N ALA A 294 29.20 2.04 18.72
CA ALA A 294 27.93 1.35 18.55
C ALA A 294 28.07 0.08 17.70
N THR A 295 27.35 -0.98 18.07
CA THR A 295 27.15 -2.15 17.20
C THR A 295 25.93 -1.90 16.31
N VAL A 296 26.13 -1.88 14.99
CA VAL A 296 25.13 -1.41 14.02
C VAL A 296 24.64 -2.53 13.09
N PHE A 297 23.32 -2.70 13.03
CA PHE A 297 22.62 -3.58 12.10
C PHE A 297 21.70 -2.76 11.18
N THR A 298 22.08 -2.66 9.89
CA THR A 298 21.39 -1.81 8.89
C THR A 298 20.12 -2.43 8.30
N ASP A 299 20.01 -3.76 8.32
CA ASP A 299 18.79 -4.48 7.95
C ASP A 299 18.70 -5.80 8.73
N ALA A 300 17.69 -5.92 9.58
CA ALA A 300 17.41 -7.16 10.31
C ALA A 300 17.20 -8.37 9.41
N ASN A 301 16.72 -8.21 8.17
CA ASN A 301 16.49 -9.34 7.26
C ASN A 301 17.80 -9.97 6.73
N ALA A 302 18.94 -9.30 6.89
CA ALA A 302 20.25 -9.82 6.51
C ALA A 302 20.84 -10.78 7.55
N CYS A 303 20.26 -10.84 8.75
CA CYS A 303 20.71 -11.68 9.86
C CYS A 303 19.56 -12.59 10.33
N THR A 304 19.91 -13.66 11.04
CA THR A 304 18.92 -14.49 11.74
C THR A 304 18.46 -13.81 13.04
N ASN A 305 17.27 -14.15 13.51
CA ASN A 305 16.74 -13.61 14.77
C ASN A 305 17.64 -13.97 15.96
N GLU A 306 18.22 -15.18 15.93
CA GLU A 306 19.15 -15.68 16.92
C GLU A 306 20.45 -14.85 16.98
N GLU A 307 21.02 -14.50 15.83
CA GLU A 307 22.21 -13.63 15.74
C GLU A 307 21.94 -12.23 16.29
N ILE A 308 20.82 -11.62 15.90
CA ILE A 308 20.43 -10.28 16.38
C ILE A 308 20.25 -10.30 17.89
N LEU A 309 19.55 -11.30 18.43
CA LEU A 309 19.29 -11.41 19.86
C LEU A 309 20.57 -11.63 20.67
N ALA A 310 21.49 -12.47 20.18
CA ALA A 310 22.78 -12.70 20.81
C ALA A 310 23.65 -11.43 20.83
N ALA A 311 23.69 -10.69 19.71
CA ALA A 311 24.41 -9.43 19.63
C ALA A 311 23.81 -8.37 20.56
N TRP A 312 22.48 -8.24 20.58
CA TRP A 312 21.78 -7.30 21.45
C TRP A 312 22.07 -7.60 22.94
N ARG A 313 22.04 -8.86 23.36
CA ARG A 313 22.43 -9.25 24.73
C ARG A 313 23.85 -8.88 25.07
N THR A 314 24.78 -9.20 24.18
CA THR A 314 26.20 -8.88 24.39
C THR A 314 26.39 -7.38 24.59
N CYS A 315 25.66 -6.56 23.83
CA CYS A 315 25.68 -5.11 23.98
C CYS A 315 25.06 -4.65 25.31
N GLU A 316 23.96 -5.26 25.74
CA GLU A 316 23.35 -4.98 27.04
C GLU A 316 24.30 -5.29 28.20
N GLU A 317 24.90 -6.49 28.20
CA GLU A 317 25.84 -6.94 29.24
C GLU A 317 27.11 -6.07 29.32
N LYS A 318 27.66 -5.69 28.15
CA LYS A 318 28.88 -4.88 28.07
C LYS A 318 28.63 -3.38 28.15
N ARG A 319 27.36 -2.95 28.22
CA ARG A 319 26.93 -1.55 28.11
C ARG A 319 27.48 -0.84 26.87
N VAL A 320 27.43 -1.54 25.74
CA VAL A 320 27.80 -0.97 24.44
C VAL A 320 26.52 -0.52 23.72
N PRO A 321 26.50 0.65 23.05
CA PRO A 321 25.34 1.09 22.29
C PRO A 321 24.99 0.08 21.18
N PHE A 322 23.70 -0.13 20.97
CA PHE A 322 23.18 -1.07 19.95
C PHE A 322 22.22 -0.34 19.03
N VAL A 323 22.37 -0.49 17.71
CA VAL A 323 21.51 0.16 16.72
C VAL A 323 20.97 -0.88 15.74
N LEU A 324 19.64 -0.95 15.62
CA LEU A 324 18.97 -1.92 14.76
C LEU A 324 17.87 -1.28 13.90
N ALA A 325 17.98 -1.40 12.57
CA ALA A 325 16.85 -1.18 11.67
C ALA A 325 16.05 -2.48 11.49
N ILE A 326 14.79 -2.45 11.90
CA ILE A 326 13.91 -3.63 11.83
C ILE A 326 12.47 -3.21 11.51
N ASN A 327 11.77 -3.95 10.65
CA ASN A 327 10.34 -3.75 10.45
C ASN A 327 9.54 -4.21 11.69
N GLU A 328 8.34 -3.69 11.89
CA GLU A 328 7.48 -4.06 13.04
C GLU A 328 7.25 -5.57 13.16
N TRP A 329 6.94 -6.24 12.04
CA TRP A 329 6.60 -7.66 12.08
C TRP A 329 7.78 -8.57 12.49
N PRO A 330 8.98 -8.44 11.89
CA PRO A 330 10.19 -9.10 12.40
C PRO A 330 10.51 -8.75 13.87
N LEU A 331 10.24 -7.52 14.33
CA LEU A 331 10.41 -7.16 15.74
C LEU A 331 9.48 -7.97 16.66
N PHE A 332 8.22 -8.18 16.27
CA PHE A 332 7.30 -9.06 17.00
C PHE A 332 7.73 -10.53 16.95
N GLU A 333 8.34 -10.98 15.86
CA GLU A 333 8.93 -12.33 15.80
C GLU A 333 10.12 -12.47 16.77
N LEU A 334 10.99 -11.46 16.82
CA LEU A 334 12.14 -11.39 17.72
C LEU A 334 11.68 -11.42 19.19
N GLN A 335 10.60 -10.71 19.54
CA GLN A 335 9.99 -10.72 20.87
C GLN A 335 9.61 -12.13 21.34
N ARG A 336 9.07 -12.96 20.43
CA ARG A 336 8.68 -14.33 20.79
C ARG A 336 9.89 -15.15 21.24
N LEU A 337 11.03 -15.00 20.57
CA LEU A 337 12.28 -15.67 20.94
C LEU A 337 12.84 -15.08 22.23
N ALA A 338 12.89 -13.75 22.33
CA ALA A 338 13.39 -13.05 23.51
C ALA A 338 12.66 -13.43 24.80
N ARG A 339 11.32 -13.62 24.75
CA ARG A 339 10.52 -14.08 25.89
C ARG A 339 10.85 -15.49 26.37
N GLN A 340 11.16 -16.41 25.45
CA GLN A 340 11.55 -17.77 25.81
C GLN A 340 12.87 -17.79 26.60
N GLU A 341 13.69 -16.78 26.37
CA GLU A 341 15.03 -16.66 26.91
C GLU A 341 15.14 -15.55 27.98
N GLY A 342 14.02 -14.95 28.39
CA GLY A 342 13.94 -13.98 29.50
C GLY A 342 14.59 -12.62 29.23
N PHE A 343 14.69 -12.17 27.98
CA PHE A 343 15.35 -10.90 27.63
C PHE A 343 14.35 -9.73 27.50
N ALA A 344 14.15 -9.01 28.62
CA ALA A 344 13.18 -7.92 28.76
C ALA A 344 13.32 -6.73 27.78
N PRO A 345 14.51 -6.30 27.33
CA PRO A 345 14.62 -5.12 26.45
C PRO A 345 13.84 -5.20 25.14
N VAL A 346 13.66 -6.41 24.59
CA VAL A 346 12.85 -6.58 23.36
C VAL A 346 11.35 -6.39 23.64
N ASP A 347 10.88 -6.77 24.83
CA ASP A 347 9.50 -6.51 25.25
C ASP A 347 9.25 -5.01 25.41
N GLU A 348 10.20 -4.28 25.96
CA GLU A 348 10.12 -2.82 26.06
C GLU A 348 10.12 -2.15 24.67
N ALA A 349 10.95 -2.62 23.74
CA ALA A 349 10.93 -2.09 22.36
C ALA A 349 9.57 -2.29 21.70
N VAL A 350 8.96 -3.47 21.85
CA VAL A 350 7.61 -3.74 21.33
C VAL A 350 6.56 -2.88 22.03
N ARG A 351 6.65 -2.69 23.35
CA ARG A 351 5.74 -1.83 24.10
C ARG A 351 5.80 -0.39 23.59
N GLN A 352 6.99 0.17 23.40
CA GLN A 352 7.17 1.53 22.87
C GLN A 352 6.57 1.71 21.48
N VAL A 353 6.57 0.67 20.62
CA VAL A 353 5.87 0.68 19.31
C VAL A 353 4.36 0.64 19.50
N GLN A 354 3.85 -0.28 20.33
CA GLN A 354 2.41 -0.49 20.51
C GLN A 354 1.71 0.66 21.23
N GLU A 355 2.39 1.31 22.16
CA GLU A 355 1.89 2.40 23.00
C GLU A 355 2.33 3.79 22.51
N ALA A 356 2.98 3.86 21.33
CA ALA A 356 3.45 5.12 20.74
C ALA A 356 2.33 6.14 20.53
N ILE A 357 1.16 5.68 20.11
CA ILE A 357 -0.07 6.46 19.98
C ILE A 357 -1.08 5.93 20.99
N PHE A 358 -1.63 6.82 21.83
CA PHE A 358 -2.68 6.49 22.77
C PHE A 358 -3.84 7.48 22.69
N TYR A 359 -4.97 7.08 23.25
CA TYR A 359 -6.14 7.93 23.44
C TYR A 359 -6.45 7.94 24.94
N GLY A 360 -6.56 9.12 25.54
CA GLY A 360 -6.93 9.28 26.95
C GLY A 360 -5.75 9.14 27.91
N GLN A 361 -5.62 7.98 28.57
CA GLN A 361 -4.59 7.77 29.59
C GLN A 361 -3.21 7.55 28.96
N ALA A 362 -2.22 8.34 29.40
CA ALA A 362 -0.84 8.20 28.97
C ALA A 362 -0.23 6.86 29.44
N PRO A 363 0.61 6.21 28.61
CA PRO A 363 1.33 5.02 29.01
C PRO A 363 2.42 5.33 30.05
N ASP A 364 2.89 4.29 30.73
CA ASP A 364 4.02 4.39 31.66
C ASP A 364 5.31 4.76 30.91
N SER A 365 6.21 5.51 31.57
CA SER A 365 7.49 5.93 30.99
C SER A 365 8.35 4.77 30.50
N GLU A 366 9.25 5.06 29.56
CA GLU A 366 10.22 4.11 29.03
C GLU A 366 11.04 3.42 30.13
N GLN A 367 11.36 2.13 29.92
CA GLN A 367 12.10 1.31 30.87
C GLN A 367 13.50 0.99 30.35
N GLY A 368 14.49 1.04 31.25
CA GLY A 368 15.87 0.68 30.92
C GLY A 368 16.51 1.64 29.92
N ARG A 369 17.26 1.10 28.95
CA ARG A 369 18.04 1.86 27.95
C ARG A 369 17.51 1.70 26.53
N VAL A 370 16.26 1.26 26.38
CA VAL A 370 15.67 0.99 25.07
C VAL A 370 15.05 2.28 24.53
N VAL A 371 15.42 2.65 23.31
CA VAL A 371 14.86 3.81 22.63
C VAL A 371 14.33 3.37 21.28
N VAL A 372 13.04 3.64 21.01
CA VAL A 372 12.40 3.29 19.74
C VAL A 372 12.09 4.53 18.91
N VAL A 373 12.52 4.51 17.66
CA VAL A 373 12.15 5.49 16.62
C VAL A 373 11.28 4.78 15.58
N ASP A 374 9.96 4.98 15.65
CA ASP A 374 9.05 4.52 14.61
C ASP A 374 8.83 5.59 13.54
N LEU A 375 9.49 5.41 12.39
CA LEU A 375 9.40 6.33 11.26
C LEU A 375 8.00 6.35 10.62
N SER A 376 7.13 5.38 10.90
CA SER A 376 5.76 5.32 10.38
C SER A 376 4.86 6.46 10.90
N LEU A 377 5.22 7.03 12.07
CA LEU A 377 4.51 8.11 12.74
C LEU A 377 4.72 9.48 12.09
N ARG A 378 5.67 9.59 11.15
CA ARG A 378 5.97 10.84 10.45
C ARG A 378 4.96 11.11 9.34
N ASN A 379 4.49 12.35 9.29
CA ASN A 379 3.86 12.88 8.10
C ASN A 379 4.94 13.29 7.08
N VAL A 380 5.32 12.36 6.20
CA VAL A 380 6.28 12.61 5.11
C VAL A 380 5.80 13.70 4.14
N LEU A 381 4.49 13.90 4.03
CA LEU A 381 3.91 14.92 3.15
C LEU A 381 3.78 16.30 3.81
N ALA A 382 4.20 16.46 5.07
CA ALA A 382 4.21 17.74 5.75
C ALA A 382 5.07 18.77 5.00
N ARG A 383 4.66 20.05 5.09
CA ARG A 383 5.33 21.16 4.39
C ARG A 383 6.86 21.20 4.61
N PRO A 384 7.41 21.08 5.83
CA PRO A 384 8.86 21.12 6.03
C PRO A 384 9.61 20.01 5.29
N VAL A 385 9.02 18.80 5.23
CA VAL A 385 9.63 17.63 4.57
C VAL A 385 9.59 17.82 3.06
N THR A 386 8.41 18.14 2.51
CA THR A 386 8.21 18.36 1.08
C THR A 386 9.13 19.47 0.56
N THR A 387 9.21 20.61 1.24
CA THR A 387 10.07 21.72 0.81
C THR A 387 11.55 21.34 0.85
N LYS A 388 12.02 20.65 1.90
CA LYS A 388 13.42 20.21 1.98
C LYS A 388 13.75 19.14 0.91
N ALA A 389 12.88 18.15 0.72
CA ALA A 389 13.02 17.11 -0.28
C ALA A 389 13.07 17.70 -1.70
N LEU A 390 12.18 18.66 -1.99
CA LEU A 390 12.16 19.36 -3.26
C LEU A 390 13.47 20.11 -3.50
N ARG A 391 13.93 20.92 -2.54
CA ARG A 391 15.18 21.69 -2.63
C ARG A 391 16.40 20.81 -2.91
N ARG A 392 16.43 19.60 -2.35
CA ARG A 392 17.49 18.62 -2.64
C ARG A 392 17.47 18.22 -4.11
N LEU A 393 16.32 17.85 -4.65
CA LEU A 393 16.18 17.31 -6.01
C LEU A 393 16.17 18.37 -7.12
N VAL A 394 15.99 19.65 -6.79
CA VAL A 394 16.08 20.77 -7.75
C VAL A 394 17.41 21.52 -7.66
N ALA A 395 18.45 20.96 -7.04
CA ALA A 395 19.77 21.58 -6.93
C ALA A 395 20.50 21.68 -8.29
N ASP A 396 21.34 22.73 -8.46
CA ASP A 396 22.04 23.01 -9.74
C ASP A 396 22.89 21.85 -10.25
N ARG A 397 23.42 21.04 -9.33
CA ARG A 397 24.22 19.85 -9.66
C ARG A 397 23.53 18.92 -10.66
N PHE A 398 22.20 18.86 -10.65
CA PHE A 398 21.42 17.97 -11.51
C PHE A 398 21.08 18.58 -12.87
N VAL A 399 21.19 19.89 -13.06
CA VAL A 399 20.78 20.54 -14.33
C VAL A 399 21.93 21.27 -15.02
N GLY A 400 23.07 21.45 -14.36
CA GLY A 400 24.20 22.23 -14.89
C GLY A 400 24.83 21.68 -16.18
N GLN A 401 24.66 20.38 -16.47
CA GLN A 401 25.21 19.72 -17.67
C GLN A 401 24.13 19.38 -18.72
N LEU A 402 22.86 19.70 -18.46
CA LEU A 402 21.78 19.45 -19.41
C LEU A 402 21.77 20.46 -20.55
N ASP A 403 21.31 20.01 -21.72
CA ASP A 403 21.00 20.87 -22.86
C ASP A 403 19.96 21.94 -22.47
N ASP A 404 20.12 23.16 -22.99
CA ASP A 404 19.23 24.29 -22.68
C ASP A 404 17.77 24.04 -23.09
N LEU A 405 17.54 23.18 -24.08
CA LEU A 405 16.21 22.78 -24.54
C LEU A 405 15.61 21.66 -23.69
N ASP A 406 16.36 21.02 -22.79
CA ASP A 406 15.82 19.94 -21.97
C ASP A 406 14.73 20.47 -21.01
N PRO A 407 13.49 19.96 -21.09
CA PRO A 407 12.38 20.45 -20.26
C PRO A 407 12.62 20.27 -18.76
N ALA A 408 13.53 19.37 -18.35
CA ALA A 408 13.90 19.22 -16.95
C ALA A 408 14.54 20.49 -16.37
N LYS A 409 15.27 21.27 -17.19
CA LYS A 409 15.87 22.56 -16.78
C LYS A 409 14.77 23.58 -16.45
N THR A 410 13.83 23.76 -17.38
CA THR A 410 12.65 24.62 -17.17
C THR A 410 11.81 24.17 -15.97
N ASN A 411 11.60 22.86 -15.81
CA ASN A 411 10.87 22.33 -14.64
C ASN A 411 11.58 22.68 -13.33
N VAL A 412 12.90 22.51 -13.26
CA VAL A 412 13.70 22.85 -12.08
C VAL A 412 13.61 24.34 -11.77
N ASP A 413 13.73 25.22 -12.78
CA ASP A 413 13.61 26.66 -12.60
C ASP A 413 12.23 27.07 -12.05
N ARG A 414 11.16 26.48 -12.60
CA ARG A 414 9.79 26.70 -12.13
C ARG A 414 9.56 26.16 -10.71
N LEU A 415 10.05 24.96 -10.42
CA LEU A 415 9.95 24.31 -9.09
C LEU A 415 10.80 25.01 -8.01
N ARG A 416 11.79 25.82 -8.38
CA ARG A 416 12.53 26.68 -7.45
C ARG A 416 11.74 27.90 -7.00
N HIS A 417 10.77 28.34 -7.78
CA HIS A 417 9.97 29.52 -7.45
C HIS A 417 9.16 29.30 -6.17
N GLU A 418 9.24 30.26 -5.23
CA GLU A 418 8.65 30.14 -3.89
C GLU A 418 7.15 29.79 -3.92
N ARG A 419 6.38 30.48 -4.77
CA ARG A 419 4.95 30.20 -5.00
C ARG A 419 4.69 28.75 -5.41
N VAL A 420 5.49 28.19 -6.32
CA VAL A 420 5.31 26.81 -6.80
C VAL A 420 5.64 25.82 -5.68
N GLN A 421 6.70 26.08 -4.90
CA GLN A 421 7.03 25.26 -3.72
C GLN A 421 5.92 25.28 -2.68
N GLU A 422 5.34 26.46 -2.42
CA GLU A 422 4.21 26.62 -1.50
C GLU A 422 2.98 25.85 -1.98
N ARG A 423 2.64 25.94 -3.29
CA ARG A 423 1.49 25.24 -3.88
C ARG A 423 1.69 23.73 -3.90
N LEU A 424 2.89 23.25 -4.20
CA LEU A 424 3.22 21.82 -4.15
C LEU A 424 3.15 21.28 -2.72
N ALA A 425 3.68 22.02 -1.74
CA ALA A 425 3.56 21.65 -0.34
C ALA A 425 2.10 21.64 0.13
N ALA A 426 1.29 22.63 -0.25
CA ALA A 426 -0.13 22.67 0.09
C ALA A 426 -0.92 21.50 -0.54
N LEU A 427 -0.63 21.16 -1.80
CA LEU A 427 -1.19 19.99 -2.47
C LEU A 427 -0.87 18.70 -1.71
N LEU A 428 0.40 18.46 -1.40
CA LEU A 428 0.83 17.23 -0.73
C LEU A 428 0.37 17.16 0.73
N GLU A 429 0.31 18.30 1.43
CA GLU A 429 -0.27 18.36 2.77
C GLU A 429 -1.76 17.97 2.74
N HIS A 430 -2.53 18.50 1.78
CA HIS A 430 -3.94 18.11 1.59
C HIS A 430 -4.07 16.60 1.30
N VAL A 431 -3.16 16.05 0.50
CA VAL A 431 -3.10 14.60 0.25
C VAL A 431 -2.80 13.82 1.54
N GLY A 432 -1.86 14.29 2.36
CA GLY A 432 -1.49 13.67 3.64
C GLY A 432 -2.64 13.58 4.64
N ARG A 433 -3.55 14.56 4.63
CA ARG A 433 -4.75 14.57 5.48
C ARG A 433 -5.76 13.47 5.16
N ARG A 434 -5.67 12.84 3.98
CA ARG A 434 -6.51 11.68 3.61
C ARG A 434 -6.10 10.37 4.27
N GLY A 435 -5.19 10.40 5.24
CA GLY A 435 -4.92 9.28 6.15
C GLY A 435 -4.04 8.17 5.59
N HIS A 436 -3.62 8.23 4.33
CA HIS A 436 -2.79 7.19 3.71
C HIS A 436 -1.32 7.34 4.10
N HIS A 437 -0.66 6.21 4.41
CA HIS A 437 0.78 6.22 4.70
C HIS A 437 1.56 6.47 3.41
N THR A 438 2.37 7.53 3.40
CA THR A 438 3.29 7.81 2.31
C THR A 438 4.72 7.69 2.82
N THR A 439 5.53 6.91 2.13
CA THR A 439 6.93 6.68 2.51
C THR A 439 7.85 7.73 1.89
N MET A 440 9.03 7.96 2.50
CA MET A 440 10.02 8.90 1.96
C MET A 440 10.44 8.52 0.52
N ARG A 441 10.55 7.22 0.24
CA ARG A 441 10.81 6.72 -1.12
C ARG A 441 9.74 7.17 -2.12
N GLN A 442 8.47 7.12 -1.75
CA GLN A 442 7.37 7.56 -2.62
C GLN A 442 7.42 9.06 -2.88
N LEU A 443 7.70 9.87 -1.86
CA LEU A 443 7.88 11.32 -2.02
C LEU A 443 9.04 11.64 -2.96
N MET A 444 10.21 11.04 -2.74
CA MET A 444 11.39 11.27 -3.58
C MET A 444 11.16 10.82 -5.02
N GLY A 445 10.50 9.67 -5.22
CA GLY A 445 10.11 9.19 -6.56
C GLY A 445 9.11 10.11 -7.25
N TYR A 446 8.16 10.68 -6.51
CA TYR A 446 7.20 11.64 -7.04
C TYR A 446 7.88 12.95 -7.48
N ILE A 447 8.74 13.53 -6.63
CA ILE A 447 9.48 14.75 -6.97
C ILE A 447 10.44 14.50 -8.15
N ALA A 448 11.14 13.37 -8.16
CA ALA A 448 12.01 13.00 -9.28
C ALA A 448 11.23 12.88 -10.61
N TYR A 449 10.01 12.34 -10.56
CA TYR A 449 9.14 12.23 -11.72
C TYR A 449 8.65 13.58 -12.23
N ILE A 450 8.23 14.51 -11.37
CA ILE A 450 7.77 15.83 -11.82
C ILE A 450 8.90 16.65 -12.46
N VAL A 451 10.15 16.37 -12.10
CA VAL A 451 11.34 16.98 -12.74
C VAL A 451 11.61 16.36 -14.11
N THR A 452 11.64 15.03 -14.20
CA THR A 452 12.23 14.29 -15.34
C THR A 452 11.25 13.51 -16.21
N GLY A 453 9.98 13.43 -15.81
CA GLY A 453 8.98 12.53 -16.40
C GLY A 453 9.33 11.04 -16.28
N GLY A 454 10.32 10.66 -15.45
CA GLY A 454 10.80 9.29 -15.32
C GLY A 454 11.54 8.77 -16.56
N THR A 455 12.09 9.68 -17.38
CA THR A 455 12.78 9.38 -18.64
C THR A 455 14.15 10.04 -18.66
N GLY A 456 15.09 9.50 -19.43
CA GLY A 456 16.42 10.09 -19.59
C GLY A 456 16.43 11.35 -20.46
N SER A 457 17.44 12.23 -20.30
CA SER A 457 17.59 13.46 -21.08
C SER A 457 17.48 13.24 -22.61
N ALA A 458 18.24 12.29 -23.15
CA ALA A 458 18.19 11.98 -24.59
C ALA A 458 16.79 11.56 -25.08
N GLN A 459 15.96 10.96 -24.22
CA GLN A 459 14.58 10.62 -24.56
C GLN A 459 13.67 11.85 -24.47
N ARG A 460 13.82 12.70 -23.46
CA ARG A 460 13.04 13.95 -23.32
C ARG A 460 13.24 14.87 -24.52
N LEU A 461 14.49 15.01 -24.99
CA LEU A 461 14.83 15.82 -26.17
C LEU A 461 14.23 15.25 -27.47
N ARG A 462 14.19 13.92 -27.62
CA ARG A 462 13.54 13.28 -28.79
C ARG A 462 12.01 13.41 -28.77
N GLU A 463 11.42 13.42 -27.58
CA GLU A 463 9.97 13.41 -27.37
C GLU A 463 9.41 14.80 -27.03
N LEU A 464 10.14 15.88 -27.34
CA LEU A 464 9.87 17.28 -26.97
C LEU A 464 8.59 17.90 -27.56
N THR A 465 7.61 17.07 -27.91
CA THR A 465 6.36 17.47 -28.54
C THR A 465 5.29 17.87 -27.51
N GLY A 466 5.01 19.17 -27.46
CA GLY A 466 3.89 19.76 -26.73
C GLY A 466 4.06 19.79 -25.21
N THR A 467 2.94 19.79 -24.47
CA THR A 467 2.89 20.05 -23.03
C THR A 467 3.27 18.85 -22.13
N ARG A 468 3.85 17.80 -22.70
CA ARG A 468 3.98 16.49 -22.05
C ARG A 468 4.91 16.52 -20.82
N PHE A 469 6.04 17.22 -20.94
CA PHE A 469 7.08 17.24 -19.90
C PHE A 469 6.98 18.46 -18.98
N VAL A 470 5.86 19.18 -18.98
CA VAL A 470 5.63 20.29 -18.05
C VAL A 470 5.38 19.72 -16.65
N TYR A 471 6.14 20.15 -15.64
CA TYR A 471 6.03 19.65 -14.26
C TYR A 471 4.58 19.68 -13.73
N ALA A 472 3.83 20.75 -14.03
CA ALA A 472 2.43 20.89 -13.62
C ALA A 472 1.52 19.81 -14.22
N THR A 473 1.85 19.27 -15.40
CA THR A 473 1.16 18.12 -15.99
C THR A 473 1.66 16.81 -15.38
N LEU A 474 2.98 16.66 -15.23
CA LEU A 474 3.61 15.45 -14.66
C LEU A 474 3.18 15.19 -13.21
N ALA A 475 2.86 16.25 -12.45
CA ALA A 475 2.33 16.14 -11.09
C ALA A 475 1.04 15.29 -10.99
N PHE A 476 0.28 15.17 -12.08
CA PHE A 476 -1.01 14.49 -12.11
C PHE A 476 -1.13 13.41 -13.20
N GLN A 477 -0.20 13.33 -14.15
CA GLN A 477 -0.33 12.48 -15.33
C GLN A 477 0.95 11.70 -15.65
N GLY A 478 0.77 10.45 -16.11
CA GLY A 478 1.86 9.57 -16.56
C GLY A 478 2.62 8.85 -15.44
N GLY A 479 2.63 9.43 -14.24
CA GLY A 479 3.17 8.82 -13.03
C GLY A 479 2.33 7.65 -12.54
N ASP A 480 2.99 6.58 -12.12
CA ASP A 480 2.39 5.38 -11.54
C ASP A 480 2.89 5.22 -10.10
N GLY A 481 1.98 4.92 -9.18
CA GLY A 481 2.28 4.57 -7.80
C GLY A 481 1.29 5.16 -6.81
N PRO A 482 1.30 4.68 -5.55
CA PRO A 482 0.28 5.05 -4.56
C PRO A 482 0.15 6.55 -4.35
N LEU A 483 1.26 7.29 -4.29
CA LEU A 483 1.23 8.74 -4.12
C LEU A 483 0.59 9.47 -5.32
N PHE A 484 0.82 9.01 -6.56
CA PHE A 484 0.16 9.59 -7.73
C PHE A 484 -1.35 9.34 -7.71
N ASP A 485 -1.78 8.13 -7.32
CA ASP A 485 -3.19 7.80 -7.17
C ASP A 485 -3.85 8.67 -6.11
N LEU A 486 -3.16 8.87 -4.98
CA LEU A 486 -3.61 9.74 -3.90
C LEU A 486 -3.71 11.19 -4.33
N VAL A 487 -2.71 11.75 -5.00
CA VAL A 487 -2.74 13.12 -5.55
C VAL A 487 -3.93 13.30 -6.49
N ARG A 488 -4.11 12.40 -7.47
CA ARG A 488 -5.21 12.46 -8.44
C ARG A 488 -6.60 12.35 -7.80
N THR A 489 -6.71 11.53 -6.76
CA THR A 489 -7.97 11.31 -6.05
C THR A 489 -8.27 12.44 -5.06
N ALA A 490 -7.22 13.04 -4.49
CA ALA A 490 -7.33 14.14 -3.56
C ALA A 490 -7.76 15.42 -4.23
N PHE A 491 -6.97 15.87 -5.20
CA PHE A 491 -7.18 17.15 -5.85
C PHE A 491 -6.40 17.18 -7.16
N ASP A 492 -7.11 17.24 -8.29
CA ASP A 492 -6.55 17.62 -9.59
C ASP A 492 -7.19 18.96 -9.99
N PRO A 493 -6.40 20.04 -10.16
CA PRO A 493 -6.92 21.33 -10.62
C PRO A 493 -7.77 21.21 -11.88
N ALA A 494 -7.42 20.30 -12.78
CA ALA A 494 -8.15 20.09 -14.03
C ALA A 494 -9.55 19.48 -13.86
N ARG A 495 -9.83 18.87 -12.69
CA ARG A 495 -11.13 18.28 -12.35
C ARG A 495 -11.96 19.17 -11.42
N THR A 496 -11.42 20.30 -11.00
CA THR A 496 -12.06 21.25 -10.08
C THR A 496 -12.64 22.41 -10.87
N THR A 497 -13.95 22.62 -10.76
CA THR A 497 -14.65 23.71 -11.44
C THR A 497 -14.57 25.00 -10.63
N HIS A 498 -14.27 26.10 -11.32
CA HIS A 498 -14.34 27.44 -10.75
C HIS A 498 -14.85 28.42 -11.82
N PRO A 499 -16.12 28.88 -11.75
CA PRO A 499 -16.79 29.57 -12.85
C PRO A 499 -16.00 30.73 -13.47
N ARG A 500 -15.43 31.60 -12.63
CA ARG A 500 -14.65 32.75 -13.10
C ARG A 500 -13.36 32.36 -13.81
N TYR A 501 -12.48 31.62 -13.14
CA TYR A 501 -11.16 31.26 -13.69
C TYR A 501 -11.24 30.25 -14.83
N ASP A 502 -12.26 29.39 -14.87
CA ASP A 502 -12.49 28.53 -16.03
C ASP A 502 -12.76 29.37 -17.29
N GLU A 503 -13.61 30.38 -17.19
CA GLU A 503 -13.90 31.29 -18.30
C GLU A 503 -12.69 32.14 -18.69
N GLU A 504 -11.97 32.69 -17.71
CA GLU A 504 -10.76 33.50 -17.96
C GLU A 504 -9.65 32.67 -18.64
N LEU A 505 -9.42 31.42 -18.23
CA LEU A 505 -8.46 30.52 -18.88
C LEU A 505 -8.95 30.07 -20.25
N TRP A 506 -10.25 29.82 -20.42
CA TRP A 506 -10.83 29.44 -21.71
C TRP A 506 -10.65 30.54 -22.76
N ARG A 507 -10.88 31.80 -22.37
CA ARG A 507 -10.71 32.98 -23.24
C ARG A 507 -9.28 33.52 -23.31
N GLY A 508 -8.39 33.08 -22.42
CA GLY A 508 -7.02 33.61 -22.31
C GLY A 508 -6.96 35.06 -21.78
N THR A 509 -7.87 35.44 -20.89
CA THR A 509 -8.01 36.82 -20.37
C THR A 509 -7.42 37.01 -18.97
N THR A 510 -6.69 36.03 -18.43
CA THR A 510 -5.96 36.18 -17.16
C THR A 510 -4.88 37.25 -17.29
N ARG A 511 -4.59 38.00 -16.22
CA ARG A 511 -3.58 39.07 -16.24
C ARG A 511 -2.17 38.49 -16.25
N PRO A 512 -1.29 38.84 -17.21
CA PRO A 512 0.06 38.28 -17.27
C PRO A 512 0.91 38.52 -16.01
N GLY A 513 0.74 39.68 -15.36
CA GLY A 513 1.46 40.01 -14.11
C GLY A 513 1.12 39.14 -12.90
N ASP A 514 0.02 38.38 -12.95
CA ASP A 514 -0.38 37.48 -11.85
C ASP A 514 0.30 36.11 -11.95
N TRP A 515 0.94 35.78 -13.08
CA TRP A 515 1.73 34.55 -13.28
C TRP A 515 3.16 34.75 -12.78
N ILE A 516 3.86 33.64 -12.45
CA ILE A 516 5.28 33.71 -12.06
C ILE A 516 6.20 34.21 -13.18
N ASP A 517 5.74 34.09 -14.43
CA ASP A 517 6.44 34.57 -15.61
C ASP A 517 5.43 35.21 -16.57
N PRO A 518 5.41 36.55 -16.64
CA PRO A 518 4.48 37.27 -17.51
C PRO A 518 4.70 37.02 -19.01
N SER A 519 5.87 36.48 -19.41
CA SER A 519 6.17 36.17 -20.81
C SER A 519 5.72 34.76 -21.23
N ASP A 520 5.45 33.87 -20.28
CA ASP A 520 4.99 32.50 -20.50
C ASP A 520 3.65 32.28 -19.79
N VAL A 521 2.58 32.79 -20.40
CA VAL A 521 1.20 32.65 -19.92
C VAL A 521 0.42 31.71 -20.84
N PRO A 522 -0.40 30.78 -20.31
CA PRO A 522 -1.27 29.95 -21.14
C PRO A 522 -2.16 30.79 -22.07
N GLY A 523 -2.12 30.48 -23.37
CA GLY A 523 -2.95 31.15 -24.38
C GLY A 523 -4.43 30.78 -24.29
N ALA A 524 -5.26 31.50 -25.07
CA ALA A 524 -6.70 31.26 -25.15
C ALA A 524 -7.02 29.86 -25.68
N VAL A 525 -7.54 28.99 -24.82
CA VAL A 525 -7.89 27.62 -25.19
C VAL A 525 -8.96 27.59 -26.29
N ALA A 526 -9.90 28.54 -26.27
CA ALA A 526 -10.94 28.66 -27.29
C ALA A 526 -10.38 28.83 -28.72
N ALA A 527 -9.20 29.46 -28.85
CA ALA A 527 -8.52 29.69 -30.12
C ALA A 527 -7.73 28.47 -30.62
N CYS A 528 -7.54 27.44 -29.79
CA CYS A 528 -6.85 26.21 -30.18
C CYS A 528 -7.76 25.28 -31.02
N PRO A 529 -7.17 24.40 -31.85
CA PRO A 529 -7.91 23.35 -32.55
C PRO A 529 -8.72 22.51 -31.58
N GLU A 530 -9.96 22.18 -31.95
CA GLU A 530 -10.94 21.51 -31.08
C GLU A 530 -10.39 20.24 -30.42
N VAL A 531 -9.67 19.42 -31.19
CA VAL A 531 -9.04 18.16 -30.74
C VAL A 531 -8.07 18.37 -29.56
N ASN A 532 -7.47 19.57 -29.45
CA ASN A 532 -6.47 19.88 -28.42
C ASN A 532 -7.05 20.69 -27.24
N ARG A 533 -8.27 21.24 -27.35
CA ARG A 533 -8.84 22.15 -26.34
C ARG A 533 -8.87 21.55 -24.95
N LYS A 534 -9.34 20.30 -24.82
CA LYS A 534 -9.37 19.59 -23.53
C LYS A 534 -7.98 19.50 -22.91
N ARG A 535 -6.99 19.00 -23.66
CA ARG A 535 -5.61 18.85 -23.19
C ARG A 535 -4.99 20.19 -22.78
N PHE A 536 -5.16 21.23 -23.58
CA PHE A 536 -4.61 22.55 -23.26
C PHE A 536 -5.32 23.21 -22.07
N PHE A 537 -6.62 23.01 -21.92
CA PHE A 537 -7.34 23.46 -20.73
C PHE A 537 -6.83 22.78 -19.46
N GLU A 538 -6.67 21.45 -19.47
CA GLU A 538 -6.14 20.70 -18.33
C GLU A 538 -4.74 21.21 -17.92
N VAL A 539 -3.87 21.46 -18.91
CA VAL A 539 -2.52 22.01 -18.67
C VAL A 539 -2.60 23.44 -18.11
N ALA A 540 -3.41 24.31 -18.72
CA ALA A 540 -3.57 25.70 -18.29
C ALA A 540 -4.10 25.78 -16.86
N LYS A 541 -5.07 24.92 -16.51
CA LYS A 541 -5.66 24.86 -15.17
C LYS A 541 -4.69 24.35 -14.11
N ARG A 542 -3.88 23.34 -14.44
CA ARG A 542 -2.80 22.85 -13.56
C ARG A 542 -1.70 23.89 -13.37
N ARG A 543 -1.28 24.58 -14.45
CA ARG A 543 -0.36 25.72 -14.34
C ARG A 543 -0.95 26.86 -13.52
N PHE A 544 -2.22 27.21 -13.72
CA PHE A 544 -2.91 28.24 -12.93
C PHE A 544 -2.82 27.96 -11.43
N PHE A 545 -3.04 26.70 -11.00
CA PHE A 545 -2.90 26.32 -9.61
C PHE A 545 -1.49 26.62 -9.04
N PHE A 546 -0.43 26.20 -9.74
CA PHE A 546 0.94 26.35 -9.26
C PHE A 546 1.51 27.77 -9.44
N GLU A 547 1.15 28.45 -10.52
CA GLU A 547 1.87 29.62 -11.03
C GLU A 547 1.10 30.92 -10.87
N HIS A 548 -0.23 30.90 -10.90
CA HIS A 548 -1.03 32.12 -10.80
C HIS A 548 -1.23 32.54 -9.33
N ALA A 549 -1.29 33.86 -9.06
CA ALA A 549 -1.51 34.40 -7.72
C ALA A 549 -2.78 33.84 -7.06
N ALA A 550 -3.89 33.82 -7.80
CA ALA A 550 -5.18 33.25 -7.38
C ALA A 550 -5.27 31.71 -7.47
N GLY A 551 -4.19 31.00 -7.81
CA GLY A 551 -4.21 29.55 -7.99
C GLY A 551 -4.70 28.77 -6.77
N ARG A 552 -4.48 29.30 -5.55
CA ARG A 552 -4.89 28.67 -4.28
C ARG A 552 -6.41 28.55 -4.13
N GLU A 553 -7.17 29.43 -4.78
CA GLU A 553 -8.63 29.48 -4.65
C GLU A 553 -9.29 28.16 -5.08
N LEU A 554 -8.63 27.39 -5.94
CA LEU A 554 -9.11 26.06 -6.34
C LEU A 554 -9.16 25.06 -5.18
N LEU A 555 -8.30 25.17 -4.16
CA LEU A 555 -8.39 24.32 -2.97
C LEU A 555 -9.60 24.68 -2.11
N GLY A 556 -10.03 25.95 -2.13
CA GLY A 556 -11.23 26.41 -1.43
C GLY A 556 -12.54 25.96 -2.08
N ALA A 557 -12.50 25.43 -3.30
CA ALA A 557 -13.64 24.87 -4.01
C ALA A 557 -13.90 23.39 -3.65
N LEU A 558 -13.05 22.76 -2.83
CA LEU A 558 -13.24 21.39 -2.34
C LEU A 558 -14.41 21.30 -1.35
N PRO A 559 -15.05 20.11 -1.17
CA PRO A 559 -16.18 19.93 -0.28
C PRO A 559 -15.86 20.32 1.18
N ARG A 560 -16.78 21.05 1.82
CA ARG A 560 -16.59 21.59 3.18
C ARG A 560 -16.46 20.52 4.26
N ASP A 561 -17.10 19.37 4.08
CA ASP A 561 -17.08 18.28 5.06
C ASP A 561 -15.66 17.73 5.30
N GLU A 562 -14.79 17.81 4.28
CA GLU A 562 -13.38 17.43 4.42
C GLU A 562 -12.62 18.41 5.32
N ALA A 563 -12.91 19.70 5.21
CA ALA A 563 -12.31 20.73 6.05
C ALA A 563 -12.84 20.66 7.49
N GLU A 564 -14.11 20.33 7.69
CA GLU A 564 -14.69 20.13 9.02
C GLU A 564 -14.01 18.97 9.77
N PHE A 565 -13.72 17.86 9.08
CA PHE A 565 -12.95 16.76 9.69
C PHE A 565 -11.54 17.19 10.10
N ASP A 566 -10.85 17.97 9.25
CA ASP A 566 -9.54 18.51 9.59
C ASP A 566 -9.63 19.43 10.82
N GLU A 567 -10.63 20.31 10.88
CA GLU A 567 -10.87 21.19 12.03
C GLU A 567 -11.12 20.40 13.32
N VAL A 568 -11.93 19.34 13.25
CA VAL A 568 -12.15 18.42 14.37
C VAL A 568 -10.83 17.83 14.86
N LEU A 569 -9.98 17.32 13.97
CA LEU A 569 -8.69 16.72 14.37
C LEU A 569 -7.73 17.72 15.01
N HIS A 570 -7.71 18.98 14.56
CA HIS A 570 -6.75 19.99 15.01
C HIS A 570 -7.28 20.89 16.14
N GLY A 571 -8.60 21.01 16.30
CA GLY A 571 -9.27 21.96 17.19
C GLY A 571 -9.31 21.55 18.67
N GLY A 572 -8.63 20.48 19.06
CA GLY A 572 -8.69 19.95 20.43
C GLY A 572 -9.95 19.12 20.64
N THR A 573 -9.94 17.91 20.10
CA THR A 573 -11.05 16.93 20.17
C THR A 573 -11.40 16.46 21.58
N GLN A 574 -10.60 16.78 22.60
CA GLN A 574 -10.77 16.25 23.95
C GLN A 574 -12.08 16.75 24.59
N GLY A 575 -13.04 15.84 24.75
CA GLY A 575 -14.25 16.07 25.51
C GLY A 575 -15.31 16.96 24.84
N ASP A 576 -15.21 17.19 23.52
CA ASP A 576 -16.22 17.98 22.80
C ASP A 576 -17.56 17.22 22.71
N ALA A 577 -18.53 17.65 23.52
CA ALA A 577 -19.86 17.07 23.59
C ALA A 577 -20.65 17.24 22.28
N GLN A 578 -20.38 18.28 21.49
CA GLN A 578 -21.08 18.51 20.23
C GLN A 578 -20.65 17.50 19.17
N ILE A 579 -19.36 17.17 19.12
CA ILE A 579 -18.84 16.12 18.23
C ILE A 579 -19.41 14.77 18.65
N VAL A 580 -19.45 14.46 19.95
CA VAL A 580 -20.08 13.23 20.47
C VAL A 580 -21.53 13.12 19.99
N ARG A 581 -22.36 14.15 20.21
CA ARG A 581 -23.77 14.19 19.79
C ARG A 581 -23.92 14.01 18.28
N THR A 582 -23.11 14.72 17.50
CA THR A 582 -23.09 14.60 16.03
C THR A 582 -22.77 13.18 15.58
N MET A 583 -21.78 12.53 16.21
CA MET A 583 -21.41 11.15 15.90
C MET A 583 -22.49 10.15 16.35
N VAL A 584 -23.11 10.35 17.52
CA VAL A 584 -24.22 9.51 18.00
C VAL A 584 -25.38 9.54 17.02
N LEU A 585 -25.80 10.73 16.60
CA LEU A 585 -26.87 10.89 15.61
C LEU A 585 -26.49 10.24 14.26
N ALA A 586 -25.26 10.45 13.80
CA ALA A 586 -24.79 9.87 12.55
C ALA A 586 -24.72 8.32 12.60
N ILE A 587 -24.32 7.73 13.73
CA ILE A 587 -24.33 6.28 13.92
C ILE A 587 -25.77 5.75 14.02
N ASN A 588 -26.68 6.45 14.69
CA ASN A 588 -28.09 6.08 14.67
C ASN A 588 -28.63 6.07 13.22
N ARG A 589 -28.36 7.13 12.45
CA ARG A 589 -28.74 7.25 11.04
C ARG A 589 -28.05 6.25 10.12
N PHE A 590 -26.87 5.78 10.49
CA PHE A 590 -26.19 4.67 9.82
C PHE A 590 -27.03 3.37 9.88
N PHE A 591 -27.67 3.06 11.00
CA PHE A 591 -28.55 1.89 11.08
C PHE A 591 -29.97 2.21 10.60
N GLU A 592 -30.48 3.40 10.94
CA GLU A 592 -31.83 3.88 10.71
C GLU A 592 -31.81 5.26 10.03
N PRO A 593 -31.78 5.37 8.69
CA PRO A 593 -31.66 6.64 7.98
C PRO A 593 -32.72 7.68 8.35
N ASP A 594 -33.93 7.23 8.71
CA ASP A 594 -35.05 8.05 9.15
C ASP A 594 -35.11 8.24 10.68
N ALA A 595 -33.99 7.97 11.39
CA ALA A 595 -33.94 8.08 12.84
C ALA A 595 -34.33 9.50 13.29
N PRO A 596 -35.08 9.62 14.41
CA PRO A 596 -35.39 10.92 14.98
C PRO A 596 -34.13 11.75 15.24
N ASP A 597 -34.29 13.07 15.29
CA ASP A 597 -33.23 14.04 15.61
C ASP A 597 -32.89 14.02 17.11
N ASP A 598 -32.75 12.83 17.69
CA ASP A 598 -32.31 12.58 19.06
C ASP A 598 -30.83 12.21 19.05
N ASP A 599 -30.01 13.14 19.56
CA ASP A 599 -28.56 13.02 19.69
C ASP A 599 -28.11 12.64 21.11
N SER A 600 -29.06 12.39 22.01
CA SER A 600 -28.79 12.15 23.43
C SER A 600 -28.48 10.70 23.76
N GLU A 601 -28.94 9.76 22.91
CA GLU A 601 -28.77 8.32 23.10
C GLU A 601 -28.37 7.58 21.82
N LEU A 602 -27.35 6.75 21.91
CA LEU A 602 -26.97 5.79 20.88
C LEU A 602 -27.82 4.52 21.01
N THR A 603 -28.53 4.16 19.94
CA THR A 603 -29.30 2.92 19.86
C THR A 603 -28.36 1.75 19.52
N LEU A 604 -28.34 0.73 20.39
CA LEU A 604 -27.40 -0.39 20.27
C LEU A 604 -27.98 -1.52 19.41
N TRP A 605 -27.93 -1.32 18.09
CA TRP A 605 -28.36 -2.29 17.08
C TRP A 605 -27.44 -3.51 17.01
N GLN A 606 -28.03 -4.70 17.12
CA GLN A 606 -27.37 -5.99 16.96
C GLN A 606 -27.84 -6.69 15.70
N SER A 607 -26.99 -7.53 15.11
CA SER A 607 -27.40 -8.48 14.08
C SER A 607 -26.81 -9.86 14.37
N HIS A 608 -27.62 -10.91 14.28
CA HIS A 608 -27.14 -12.29 14.32
C HIS A 608 -26.83 -12.77 12.91
N ARG A 609 -25.60 -13.26 12.68
CA ARG A 609 -25.18 -13.80 11.38
C ARG A 609 -24.36 -15.07 11.54
N TYR A 610 -24.57 -15.99 10.61
CA TYR A 610 -23.75 -17.20 10.44
C TYR A 610 -23.07 -17.24 9.06
N ASP A 611 -23.32 -16.25 8.18
CA ASP A 611 -22.73 -16.15 6.83
C ASP A 611 -22.20 -14.73 6.51
N VAL A 612 -21.74 -14.53 5.26
CA VAL A 612 -21.08 -13.29 4.78
C VAL A 612 -22.07 -12.27 4.18
N ARG A 613 -23.38 -12.52 4.25
CA ARG A 613 -24.38 -11.60 3.67
C ARG A 613 -24.59 -10.37 4.55
N ALA A 614 -25.11 -9.29 3.94
CA ALA A 614 -25.65 -8.17 4.70
C ALA A 614 -26.83 -8.67 5.56
N PRO A 615 -27.02 -8.15 6.79
CA PRO A 615 -28.07 -8.65 7.66
C PRO A 615 -29.43 -8.18 7.13
N ALA A 616 -30.39 -9.09 7.08
CA ALA A 616 -31.77 -8.76 6.70
C ALA A 616 -32.48 -7.96 7.80
N ALA A 617 -32.05 -8.10 9.07
CA ALA A 617 -32.63 -7.38 10.19
C ALA A 617 -31.61 -7.02 11.26
N PHE A 618 -31.87 -5.89 11.93
CA PHE A 618 -31.21 -5.44 13.14
C PHE A 618 -32.19 -5.42 14.31
N VAL A 619 -31.69 -5.69 15.51
CA VAL A 619 -32.46 -5.68 16.76
C VAL A 619 -31.75 -4.82 17.79
N ALA A 620 -32.46 -3.86 18.38
CA ALA A 620 -31.94 -3.06 19.49
C ALA A 620 -32.76 -3.28 20.77
N LEU A 621 -32.04 -3.61 21.85
CA LEU A 621 -32.58 -3.84 23.20
C LEU A 621 -32.13 -2.77 24.20
N HIS A 622 -30.98 -2.15 23.94
CA HIS A 622 -30.31 -1.24 24.84
C HIS A 622 -29.98 0.06 24.14
N ARG A 623 -29.87 1.13 24.94
CA ARG A 623 -29.38 2.43 24.51
C ARG A 623 -28.21 2.85 25.40
N ALA A 624 -27.36 3.71 24.87
CA ALA A 624 -26.22 4.26 25.59
C ALA A 624 -26.28 5.78 25.55
N SER A 625 -26.25 6.43 26.72
CA SER A 625 -26.25 7.90 26.78
C SER A 625 -24.98 8.49 26.17
N ALA A 626 -25.15 9.53 25.36
CA ALA A 626 -24.06 10.33 24.80
C ALA A 626 -23.19 10.97 25.90
N ASN A 627 -23.76 11.29 27.07
CA ASN A 627 -23.03 11.84 28.21
C ASN A 627 -22.03 10.84 28.83
N ALA A 628 -22.19 9.55 28.56
CA ALA A 628 -21.24 8.51 28.96
C ALA A 628 -20.18 8.24 27.88
N MET A 629 -20.08 9.13 26.88
CA MET A 629 -19.11 9.03 25.79
C MET A 629 -18.25 10.28 25.72
N THR A 630 -17.04 10.11 25.23
CA THR A 630 -16.07 11.20 25.03
C THR A 630 -15.41 11.05 23.67
N VAL A 631 -15.02 12.17 23.08
CA VAL A 631 -14.12 12.18 21.93
C VAL A 631 -12.72 12.51 22.42
N GLU A 632 -11.74 11.80 21.89
CA GLU A 632 -10.32 11.93 22.26
C GLU A 632 -9.47 11.95 20.99
N GLY A 633 -8.62 12.97 20.87
CA GLY A 633 -7.60 13.02 19.82
C GLY A 633 -6.43 12.06 20.09
N PRO A 634 -5.66 11.70 19.06
CA PRO A 634 -4.48 10.87 19.24
C PRO A 634 -3.42 11.67 19.99
N SER A 635 -2.89 11.07 21.05
CA SER A 635 -1.75 11.60 21.80
C SER A 635 -0.53 10.72 21.57
N LEU A 636 0.66 11.31 21.63
CA LEU A 636 1.92 10.60 21.48
C LEU A 636 2.55 10.38 22.85
N ALA A 637 3.17 9.21 23.04
CA ALA A 637 3.91 8.91 24.24
C ALA A 637 5.14 9.84 24.40
N SER A 638 5.60 10.07 25.63
CA SER A 638 6.71 11.00 25.91
C SER A 638 8.00 10.65 25.17
N TRP A 639 8.29 9.36 24.99
CA TRP A 639 9.48 8.92 24.23
C TRP A 639 9.39 9.27 22.74
N VAL A 640 8.19 9.37 22.17
CA VAL A 640 8.00 9.77 20.76
C VAL A 640 8.23 11.28 20.61
N ASP A 641 7.74 12.07 21.58
CA ASP A 641 7.88 13.53 21.56
C ASP A 641 9.33 14.02 21.62
N ARG A 642 10.26 13.19 22.13
CA ARG A 642 11.71 13.49 22.13
C ARG A 642 12.29 13.63 20.73
N TRP A 643 11.78 12.88 19.74
CA TRP A 643 12.35 12.86 18.38
C TRP A 643 11.38 13.34 17.31
N LEU A 644 10.06 13.23 17.52
CA LEU A 644 9.04 13.61 16.55
C LEU A 644 8.49 15.02 16.83
N ARG A 645 8.97 15.99 16.06
CA ARG A 645 8.51 17.38 16.14
C ARG A 645 7.00 17.50 15.86
N PRO A 646 6.27 18.43 16.52
CA PRO A 646 4.83 18.62 16.34
C PRO A 646 4.36 18.78 14.89
N GLU A 647 5.10 19.54 14.08
CA GLU A 647 4.80 19.80 12.66
C GLU A 647 4.90 18.55 11.78
N LEU A 648 5.55 17.49 12.26
CA LEU A 648 5.76 16.23 11.53
C LEU A 648 4.83 15.12 12.03
N ARG A 649 4.00 15.39 13.04
CA ARG A 649 3.10 14.39 13.61
C ARG A 649 2.02 14.03 12.59
N ARG A 650 1.80 12.74 12.42
CA ARG A 650 0.72 12.23 11.58
C ARG A 650 -0.54 12.05 12.41
N VAL A 651 -1.54 12.91 12.18
CA VAL A 651 -2.85 12.87 12.83
C VAL A 651 -3.90 12.52 11.79
N THR A 652 -4.51 11.33 11.88
CA THR A 652 -5.40 10.81 10.82
C THR A 652 -6.76 10.34 11.31
N GLN A 653 -6.94 10.26 12.63
CA GLN A 653 -8.16 9.74 13.25
C GLN A 653 -8.27 10.22 14.68
N PHE A 654 -9.48 10.23 15.22
CA PHE A 654 -9.78 10.43 16.64
C PHE A 654 -10.57 9.22 17.19
N ALA A 655 -10.72 9.10 18.50
CA ALA A 655 -11.48 8.03 19.12
C ALA A 655 -12.79 8.57 19.72
N LEU A 656 -13.93 7.96 19.37
CA LEU A 656 -15.17 8.06 20.13
C LEU A 656 -15.18 6.92 21.15
N ARG A 657 -15.12 7.24 22.44
CA ARG A 657 -15.00 6.27 23.53
C ARG A 657 -16.20 6.28 24.42
N THR A 658 -16.42 5.15 25.08
CA THR A 658 -17.41 5.02 26.14
C THR A 658 -16.74 5.00 27.52
N ALA A 659 -17.52 5.31 28.56
CA ALA A 659 -17.09 5.21 29.94
C ALA A 659 -16.55 3.80 30.29
N ASP A 660 -15.70 3.73 31.31
CA ASP A 660 -15.12 2.48 31.78
C ASP A 660 -16.18 1.54 32.36
N HIS A 661 -16.24 0.31 31.83
CA HIS A 661 -17.07 -0.76 32.37
C HIS A 661 -16.16 -1.94 32.75
N GLY A 662 -15.62 -1.91 33.97
CA GLY A 662 -14.83 -3.02 34.53
C GLY A 662 -13.47 -3.21 33.85
N GLY A 663 -12.79 -2.13 33.47
CA GLY A 663 -11.49 -2.15 32.79
C GLY A 663 -11.58 -2.23 31.27
N ARG A 664 -12.80 -2.20 30.71
CA ARG A 664 -13.05 -2.15 29.26
C ARG A 664 -13.64 -0.81 28.87
N ARG A 665 -13.00 -0.18 27.88
CA ARG A 665 -13.42 1.11 27.30
C ARG A 665 -13.51 0.97 25.78
N PRO A 666 -14.63 0.47 25.24
CA PRO A 666 -14.86 0.40 23.80
C PRO A 666 -14.58 1.74 23.14
N ALA A 667 -13.91 1.70 21.99
CA ALA A 667 -13.54 2.87 21.21
C ALA A 667 -13.83 2.62 19.73
N LEU A 668 -14.47 3.61 19.09
CA LEU A 668 -14.56 3.70 17.64
C LEU A 668 -13.49 4.66 17.15
N LEU A 669 -12.50 4.15 16.42
CA LEU A 669 -11.52 5.00 15.75
C LEU A 669 -12.15 5.58 14.48
N VAL A 670 -12.34 6.89 14.47
CA VAL A 670 -12.96 7.66 13.40
C VAL A 670 -11.86 8.28 12.55
N ASP A 671 -11.54 7.59 11.46
CA ASP A 671 -10.76 8.12 10.35
C ASP A 671 -11.65 8.94 9.41
N ARG A 672 -11.01 9.63 8.44
CA ARG A 672 -11.71 10.49 7.49
C ARG A 672 -12.76 9.77 6.65
N GLU A 673 -12.46 8.55 6.21
CA GLU A 673 -13.38 7.76 5.37
C GLU A 673 -14.66 7.42 6.16
N LEU A 674 -14.49 6.99 7.41
CA LEU A 674 -15.59 6.73 8.32
C LEU A 674 -16.38 8.01 8.63
N TYR A 675 -15.70 9.13 8.92
CA TYR A 675 -16.36 10.40 9.22
C TYR A 675 -17.27 10.88 8.08
N LEU A 676 -16.74 10.92 6.86
CA LEU A 676 -17.50 11.33 5.68
C LEU A 676 -18.67 10.39 5.40
N THR A 677 -18.48 9.07 5.58
CA THR A 677 -19.57 8.10 5.43
C THR A 677 -20.67 8.29 6.49
N LEU A 678 -20.29 8.63 7.73
CA LEU A 678 -21.24 8.95 8.79
C LEU A 678 -21.98 10.27 8.49
N LYS A 679 -21.31 11.27 7.92
CA LYS A 679 -21.96 12.52 7.45
C LYS A 679 -22.95 12.25 6.31
N ASP A 680 -22.58 11.44 5.33
CA ASP A 680 -23.47 11.00 4.26
C ASP A 680 -24.70 10.27 4.82
N ALA A 681 -24.48 9.34 5.77
CA ALA A 681 -25.57 8.66 6.46
C ALA A 681 -26.46 9.65 7.24
N ALA A 682 -25.86 10.66 7.85
CA ALA A 682 -26.61 11.68 8.59
C ALA A 682 -27.54 12.52 7.69
N VAL A 683 -27.22 12.71 6.42
CA VAL A 683 -28.11 13.41 5.45
C VAL A 683 -29.04 12.45 4.68
N GLY A 684 -29.08 11.18 5.07
CA GLY A 684 -29.98 10.17 4.49
C GLY A 684 -29.49 9.55 3.18
N LEU A 685 -28.21 9.70 2.83
CA LEU A 685 -27.64 9.02 1.67
C LEU A 685 -27.53 7.50 1.97
N GLY A 686 -28.12 6.70 1.08
CA GLY A 686 -28.47 5.30 1.34
C GLY A 686 -27.29 4.33 1.51
N GLN A 687 -27.59 3.17 2.14
CA GLN A 687 -26.61 2.16 2.56
C GLN A 687 -25.83 1.47 1.43
N SER A 688 -26.26 1.64 0.17
CA SER A 688 -25.66 0.99 -1.00
C SER A 688 -24.30 1.56 -1.38
N THR A 689 -23.95 2.75 -0.89
CA THR A 689 -22.67 3.42 -1.17
C THR A 689 -21.58 3.10 -0.14
N TRP A 690 -21.93 2.45 0.98
CA TRP A 690 -20.99 2.26 2.10
C TRP A 690 -20.02 1.11 1.87
N SER A 691 -18.76 1.32 2.25
CA SER A 691 -17.77 0.25 2.21
C SER A 691 -18.06 -0.81 3.29
N ARG A 692 -17.85 -2.09 2.95
CA ARG A 692 -18.02 -3.20 3.92
C ARG A 692 -17.12 -3.05 5.15
N SER A 693 -15.96 -2.42 4.98
CA SER A 693 -15.00 -2.16 6.05
C SER A 693 -15.57 -1.20 7.09
N ILE A 694 -16.16 -0.08 6.64
CA ILE A 694 -16.81 0.92 7.51
C ILE A 694 -17.99 0.31 8.26
N ALA A 695 -18.88 -0.39 7.56
CA ALA A 695 -20.03 -1.03 8.19
C ALA A 695 -19.62 -1.99 9.31
N ARG A 696 -18.52 -2.73 9.10
CA ARG A 696 -17.94 -3.63 10.10
C ARG A 696 -17.37 -2.88 11.31
N LYS A 697 -16.65 -1.76 11.10
CA LYS A 697 -16.10 -0.93 12.20
C LYS A 697 -17.21 -0.41 13.11
N VAL A 698 -18.26 0.19 12.52
CA VAL A 698 -19.41 0.74 13.26
C VAL A 698 -20.18 -0.36 13.98
N THR A 699 -20.51 -1.47 13.30
CA THR A 699 -21.24 -2.59 13.91
C THR A 699 -20.45 -3.20 15.08
N ARG A 700 -19.15 -3.40 14.92
CA ARG A 700 -18.30 -3.96 15.99
C ARG A 700 -18.27 -3.06 17.23
N PHE A 701 -18.17 -1.75 17.05
CA PHE A 701 -18.22 -0.81 18.16
C PHE A 701 -19.55 -0.90 18.90
N VAL A 702 -20.68 -0.89 18.17
CA VAL A 702 -22.01 -1.02 18.77
C VAL A 702 -22.20 -2.35 19.50
N ASP A 703 -21.74 -3.46 18.90
CA ASP A 703 -21.78 -4.79 19.52
C ASP A 703 -20.95 -4.85 20.81
N GLU A 704 -19.77 -4.22 20.82
CA GLU A 704 -18.88 -4.19 21.97
C GLU A 704 -19.50 -3.39 23.12
N VAL A 705 -20.09 -2.22 22.82
CA VAL A 705 -20.82 -1.40 23.80
C VAL A 705 -22.04 -2.14 24.33
N HIS A 706 -22.76 -2.88 23.48
CA HIS A 706 -23.89 -3.70 23.90
C HIS A 706 -23.47 -4.79 24.90
N ARG A 707 -22.38 -5.51 24.64
CA ARG A 707 -21.92 -6.63 25.51
C ARG A 707 -21.58 -6.21 26.93
N LEU A 708 -21.33 -4.91 27.16
CA LEU A 708 -21.02 -4.36 28.48
C LEU A 708 -22.29 -3.94 29.24
N ARG A 709 -23.47 -4.01 28.61
CA ARG A 709 -24.74 -3.70 29.27
C ARG A 709 -25.22 -4.87 30.12
N PRO A 710 -25.82 -4.59 31.30
CA PRO A 710 -26.40 -5.64 32.13
C PRO A 710 -27.55 -6.33 31.38
N PRO A 711 -27.84 -7.60 31.70
CA PRO A 711 -28.97 -8.30 31.09
C PRO A 711 -30.27 -7.51 31.30
N PRO A 712 -31.14 -7.42 30.29
CA PRO A 712 -32.34 -6.61 30.39
C PRO A 712 -33.31 -7.19 31.42
N GLY A 713 -34.06 -6.30 32.08
CA GLY A 713 -34.99 -6.63 33.17
C GLY A 713 -36.19 -7.46 32.73
N ALA A 714 -37.18 -7.62 33.61
CA ALA A 714 -38.36 -8.45 33.38
C ALA A 714 -39.25 -7.96 32.22
N MET A 715 -39.24 -6.66 31.91
CA MET A 715 -39.92 -6.06 30.77
C MET A 715 -38.88 -5.40 29.86
N VAL A 716 -38.95 -5.65 28.55
CA VAL A 716 -37.97 -5.16 27.58
C VAL A 716 -38.69 -4.63 26.35
N ASP A 717 -38.41 -3.39 25.98
CA ASP A 717 -38.84 -2.82 24.71
C ASP A 717 -37.77 -3.14 23.66
N LEU A 718 -38.16 -3.89 22.64
CA LEU A 718 -37.30 -4.41 21.60
C LEU A 718 -37.64 -3.74 20.28
N HIS A 719 -36.65 -3.11 19.67
CA HIS A 719 -36.78 -2.47 18.37
C HIS A 719 -36.23 -3.42 17.30
N ILE A 720 -37.05 -3.79 16.32
CA ILE A 720 -36.66 -4.62 15.17
C ILE A 720 -36.72 -3.76 13.93
N ARG A 721 -35.64 -3.76 13.16
CA ARG A 721 -35.56 -3.08 11.87
C ARG A 721 -35.25 -4.10 10.79
N ASN A 722 -36.09 -4.19 9.78
CA ASN A 722 -35.83 -4.98 8.58
C ASN A 722 -35.21 -4.07 7.52
N VAL A 723 -34.02 -4.46 7.06
CA VAL A 723 -33.21 -3.67 6.12
C VAL A 723 -33.75 -3.79 4.70
N ASP A 724 -34.31 -4.94 4.33
CA ASP A 724 -34.77 -5.21 2.96
C ASP A 724 -36.01 -4.41 2.59
N ASN A 725 -36.89 -4.13 3.55
CA ASN A 725 -38.15 -3.42 3.33
C ASN A 725 -38.28 -2.11 4.13
N ASN A 726 -37.22 -1.69 4.80
CA ASN A 726 -37.16 -0.49 5.64
C ASN A 726 -38.25 -0.42 6.74
N GLN A 727 -38.80 -1.56 7.18
CA GLN A 727 -39.82 -1.59 8.23
C GLN A 727 -39.20 -1.56 9.63
N MET A 728 -39.86 -0.84 10.53
CA MET A 728 -39.54 -0.81 11.95
C MET A 728 -40.72 -1.31 12.80
N VAL A 729 -40.43 -2.19 13.73
CA VAL A 729 -41.41 -2.75 14.69
C VAL A 729 -40.86 -2.56 16.10
N ARG A 730 -41.72 -2.12 17.03
CA ARG A 730 -41.41 -2.08 18.45
C ARG A 730 -42.24 -3.14 19.15
N VAL A 731 -41.60 -4.01 19.91
CA VAL A 731 -42.24 -5.14 20.60
C VAL A 731 -41.91 -5.07 22.07
N ARG A 732 -42.92 -5.24 22.94
CA ARG A 732 -42.71 -5.30 24.39
C ARG A 732 -42.70 -6.75 24.84
N ILE A 733 -41.58 -7.17 25.42
CA ILE A 733 -41.35 -8.55 25.86
C ILE A 733 -41.31 -8.59 27.38
N GLN A 734 -42.25 -9.31 27.98
CA GLN A 734 -42.17 -9.77 29.36
C GLN A 734 -41.36 -11.06 29.38
N ARG A 735 -40.23 -11.07 30.10
CA ARG A 735 -39.34 -12.24 30.23
C ARG A 735 -39.80 -13.20 31.33
N ASP A 736 -40.55 -12.71 32.33
CA ASP A 736 -41.03 -13.51 33.46
C ASP A 736 -42.45 -13.10 33.93
N PRO A 737 -43.48 -13.98 33.79
CA PRO A 737 -43.49 -15.13 32.89
C PRO A 737 -43.37 -14.69 31.43
N ALA A 738 -42.81 -15.53 30.56
CA ALA A 738 -42.60 -15.19 29.15
C ALA A 738 -43.91 -14.82 28.44
N ARG A 739 -44.08 -13.54 28.08
CA ARG A 739 -45.25 -13.01 27.35
C ARG A 739 -44.81 -11.92 26.37
N CYS A 740 -45.25 -12.02 25.12
CA CYS A 740 -44.97 -11.03 24.09
C CYS A 740 -46.23 -10.21 23.79
N GLN A 741 -46.14 -8.88 23.78
CA GLN A 741 -47.18 -7.98 23.30
C GLN A 741 -46.65 -7.22 22.07
N LEU A 742 -47.34 -7.38 20.95
CA LEU A 742 -47.02 -6.74 19.67
C LEU A 742 -47.50 -5.30 19.61
#